data_AF-A0A3D4UVB5-F1
#
_entry.id   AF-A0A3D4UVB5-F1
#
_cell.length_a   1.000
_cell.length_b   1.000
_cell.length_c   1.000
_cell.angle_alpha   90.00
_cell.angle_beta   90.00
_cell.angle_gamma   90.00
#
_symmetry.space_group_name_H-M   'P 1'
#
loop_
_entity.id
_entity.type
_entity.pdbx_description
1 polymer ?
#
loop_
_entity_poly.entity_id
_entity_poly.type
_entity_poly.pdbx_seq_one_letter_code
_entity_poly.pdbx_strand_id
1 'polypeptide(L)'
;MGGVAGHMDHLYDNRNLSFEKMKDIMQAGADAELSAEEKVDGQNLFLSYSIPEGKAKGARNKGHYRTGGLDARGLAQKFAGRGGLEKAFSGGFDAFEKAAESLSDEEKLRIFGPDANIWYNAEVMDPGTEGDPNDPGSVNVIKYDDKTLKIHNVGHFIHDRETDEVGPIPKGALETLDNALERMQRTLVGHNFNLARQAIIELQKLEDQTAIQQAYARIDSALAEENLPESATVQDYLQRRLMAGIDIDIDRTRKSELVKYLLGMPSNIGKREIKRGLPKELQKEIDRIVNAKRMILKEAILPIEMAIHDYTVEILKGLKSVFIADNDKEVKRLKNELALAVKNISEQGSDNPQAMEVMQFHLNKIKDFSQITTPIEAIVFDYDGHTYKFAGNFAPINQILGMFRYPPRSKKVTTESLDTLGAEIITEQEGKRVALLPGGFKPPHAGHYALAKHLSSLGDIDEVVVIIGKNPRTSKVDPPITITAEQSKRMWDLYTANDPNIQIQIQKGKTPVSDVYDLIADPSVFSEGDTVILGKSDKDKGDKRYARAQSYAERHNPGVKVEEKIMKQFGGEGMGGTTLRNLVALGNKENFLSKLPAHLKDSEKEEAWTIASIDMNERLHSFIDQTIEEISSMGGGSVEGGAGSFGPPNTYNPFVQADYYNRKRKKVKKAKR
;
A
#
# COMPACT_ATOMS: atom_id res chain seq x y z
N MET A 1 15.31 -2.06 7.90
CA MET A 1 15.24 -0.61 8.11
C MET A 1 14.56 0.11 6.94
N GLY A 2 13.41 0.75 7.17
CA GLY A 2 12.61 1.45 6.16
C GLY A 2 12.33 2.83 6.72
N GLY A 3 13.39 3.60 6.69
CA GLY A 3 13.46 4.99 7.03
C GLY A 3 14.35 5.67 5.99
N VAL A 4 14.57 6.96 6.19
CA VAL A 4 15.35 7.83 5.31
C VAL A 4 16.77 7.32 5.03
N ALA A 5 17.32 6.45 5.89
CA ALA A 5 18.68 5.93 5.82
C ALA A 5 18.95 4.86 4.74
N GLY A 6 17.95 4.41 3.98
CA GLY A 6 18.18 3.46 2.88
C GLY A 6 18.51 2.02 3.32
N HIS A 7 18.74 1.15 2.35
CA HIS A 7 19.18 -0.23 2.55
C HIS A 7 20.68 -0.27 2.80
N MET A 8 21.16 -1.07 3.77
CA MET A 8 22.59 -1.32 3.94
C MET A 8 22.99 -2.47 3.04
N ASP A 9 23.97 -2.27 2.16
CA ASP A 9 24.31 -3.21 1.09
C ASP A 9 25.00 -4.48 1.62
N HIS A 10 24.58 -5.65 1.12
CA HIS A 10 25.51 -6.79 1.04
C HIS A 10 26.57 -6.51 -0.03
N LEU A 11 27.69 -7.25 -0.01
CA LEU A 11 28.73 -7.08 -1.02
C LEU A 11 28.19 -7.25 -2.46
N TYR A 12 27.25 -8.17 -2.66
CA TYR A 12 26.63 -8.44 -3.96
C TYR A 12 25.53 -7.43 -4.35
N ASP A 13 25.14 -6.51 -3.48
CA ASP A 13 24.17 -5.45 -3.79
C ASP A 13 24.87 -4.23 -4.42
N ASN A 14 26.13 -3.98 -4.02
CA ASN A 14 26.93 -2.91 -4.61
C ASN A 14 27.37 -3.27 -6.03
N ARG A 15 26.62 -2.76 -7.00
CA ARG A 15 26.85 -2.95 -8.45
C ARG A 15 28.21 -2.50 -8.95
N ASN A 16 28.84 -1.53 -8.29
CA ASN A 16 30.13 -0.98 -8.70
C ASN A 16 31.31 -1.72 -8.04
N LEU A 17 31.06 -2.64 -7.11
CA LEU A 17 32.11 -3.40 -6.44
C LEU A 17 32.72 -4.39 -7.44
N SER A 18 34.05 -4.36 -7.61
CA SER A 18 34.76 -5.39 -8.36
C SER A 18 34.88 -6.68 -7.56
N PHE A 19 34.99 -7.82 -8.22
CA PHE A 19 35.16 -9.10 -7.52
C PHE A 19 36.51 -9.20 -6.80
N GLU A 20 37.55 -8.59 -7.34
CA GLU A 20 38.84 -8.40 -6.64
C GLU A 20 38.62 -7.67 -5.30
N LYS A 21 37.92 -6.54 -5.32
CA LYS A 21 37.65 -5.76 -4.11
C LYS A 21 36.70 -6.47 -3.14
N MET A 22 35.72 -7.19 -3.67
CA MET A 22 34.84 -8.05 -2.88
C MET A 22 35.66 -9.10 -2.13
N LYS A 23 36.61 -9.74 -2.79
CA LYS A 23 37.53 -10.69 -2.17
C LYS A 23 38.41 -10.03 -1.11
N ASP A 24 38.95 -8.84 -1.35
CA ASP A 24 39.70 -8.07 -0.33
C ASP A 24 38.87 -7.86 0.95
N ILE A 25 37.61 -7.45 0.80
CA ILE A 25 36.71 -7.20 1.94
C ILE A 25 36.46 -8.51 2.70
N MET A 26 36.27 -9.61 1.99
CA MET A 26 36.16 -10.94 2.60
C MET A 26 37.46 -11.35 3.31
N GLN A 27 38.63 -11.05 2.75
CA GLN A 27 39.90 -11.36 3.42
C GLN A 27 40.06 -10.54 4.71
N ALA A 28 39.80 -9.24 4.66
CA ALA A 28 39.83 -8.37 5.83
C ALA A 28 38.86 -8.84 6.93
N GLY A 29 37.67 -9.33 6.54
CA GLY A 29 36.72 -9.93 7.48
C GLY A 29 37.27 -11.22 8.12
N ALA A 30 37.84 -12.12 7.31
CA ALA A 30 38.44 -13.37 7.77
C ALA A 30 39.66 -13.14 8.69
N ASP A 31 40.42 -12.07 8.46
CA ASP A 31 41.57 -11.68 9.29
C ASP A 31 41.18 -10.84 10.52
N ALA A 32 39.88 -10.57 10.72
CA ALA A 32 39.34 -9.71 11.78
C ALA A 32 39.89 -8.27 11.76
N GLU A 33 40.15 -7.74 10.56
CA GLU A 33 40.64 -6.38 10.34
C GLU A 33 39.51 -5.36 10.13
N LEU A 34 38.26 -5.82 10.01
CA LEU A 34 37.09 -4.94 9.88
C LEU A 34 36.66 -4.43 11.26
N SER A 35 36.59 -3.11 11.40
CA SER A 35 35.91 -2.47 12.53
C SER A 35 34.40 -2.59 12.33
N ALA A 36 33.78 -3.48 13.09
CA ALA A 36 32.38 -3.87 12.90
C ALA A 36 31.51 -3.52 14.10
N GLU A 37 30.22 -3.32 13.83
CA GLU A 37 29.21 -3.09 14.84
C GLU A 37 28.03 -4.03 14.68
N GLU A 38 27.41 -4.40 15.79
CA GLU A 38 26.18 -5.17 15.77
C GLU A 38 25.07 -4.35 15.12
N LYS A 39 24.53 -4.88 14.04
CA LYS A 39 23.26 -4.40 13.51
C LYS A 39 22.14 -4.95 14.39
N VAL A 40 21.21 -4.08 14.73
CA VAL A 40 19.96 -4.44 15.38
C VAL A 40 18.80 -4.15 14.42
N ASP A 41 17.66 -4.80 14.61
CA ASP A 41 16.44 -4.69 13.81
C ASP A 41 15.32 -4.49 14.83
N GLY A 42 15.29 -3.28 15.34
CA GLY A 42 14.21 -2.77 16.16
C GLY A 42 13.27 -1.90 15.34
N GLN A 43 12.70 -0.90 16.00
CA GLN A 43 11.78 0.04 15.37
C GLN A 43 12.52 1.34 15.03
N ASN A 44 12.88 1.51 13.76
CA ASN A 44 13.63 2.68 13.27
C ASN A 44 12.97 4.04 13.62
N LEU A 45 13.73 5.06 13.98
CA LEU A 45 13.20 6.40 14.26
C LEU A 45 14.31 7.42 14.01
N PHE A 46 14.03 8.45 13.22
CA PHE A 46 14.91 9.59 13.15
C PHE A 46 14.63 10.55 14.30
N LEU A 47 15.68 11.00 14.96
CA LEU A 47 15.61 11.88 16.11
C LEU A 47 16.25 13.23 15.79
N SER A 48 15.64 14.30 16.28
CA SER A 48 16.16 15.65 16.24
C SER A 48 15.60 16.47 17.41
N TYR A 49 15.96 17.75 17.50
CA TYR A 49 15.47 18.65 18.54
C TYR A 49 15.18 20.03 17.94
N SER A 50 14.05 20.62 18.33
CA SER A 50 13.71 21.99 17.99
C SER A 50 14.04 22.89 19.17
N ILE A 51 15.05 23.76 19.00
CA ILE A 51 15.43 24.74 20.02
C ILE A 51 14.31 25.78 20.25
N PRO A 52 13.66 26.35 19.21
CA PRO A 52 12.56 27.30 19.40
C PRO A 52 11.37 26.71 20.16
N GLU A 53 11.05 25.43 19.92
CA GLU A 53 9.95 24.78 20.63
C GLU A 53 10.36 24.18 21.98
N GLY A 54 11.67 24.01 22.23
CA GLY A 54 12.18 23.31 23.41
C GLY A 54 11.74 21.84 23.47
N LYS A 55 11.64 21.17 22.32
CA LYS A 55 11.08 19.81 22.21
C LYS A 55 11.90 18.89 21.33
N ALA A 56 11.91 17.60 21.70
CA ALA A 56 12.38 16.56 20.81
C ALA A 56 11.48 16.43 19.58
N LYS A 57 12.05 15.97 18.46
CA LYS A 57 11.37 15.77 17.18
C LYS A 57 11.69 14.39 16.62
N GLY A 58 10.67 13.68 16.14
CA GLY A 58 10.76 12.34 15.58
C GLY A 58 10.32 12.31 14.11
N ALA A 59 11.01 11.53 13.28
CA ALA A 59 10.63 11.30 11.89
C ALA A 59 10.69 9.81 11.50
N ARG A 60 9.71 9.36 10.70
CA ARG A 60 9.59 7.97 10.22
C ARG A 60 9.60 7.88 8.70
N ASN A 61 9.44 9.01 8.01
CA ASN A 61 9.44 9.12 6.56
C ASN A 61 9.82 10.55 6.15
N LYS A 62 9.94 10.78 4.84
CA LYS A 62 10.32 12.08 4.28
C LYS A 62 9.36 13.21 4.59
N GLY A 63 8.06 12.91 4.63
CA GLY A 63 7.05 13.90 4.98
C GLY A 63 7.26 14.50 6.36
N HIS A 64 7.62 13.67 7.35
CA HIS A 64 7.78 14.13 8.73
C HIS A 64 8.92 15.13 8.90
N TYR A 65 10.13 14.83 8.41
CA TYR A 65 11.26 15.75 8.58
C TYR A 65 11.08 17.03 7.75
N ARG A 66 10.44 16.94 6.58
CA ARG A 66 10.06 18.11 5.76
C ARG A 66 9.15 19.09 6.50
N THR A 67 8.30 18.59 7.39
CA THR A 67 7.39 19.40 8.21
C THR A 67 7.94 19.72 9.61
N GLY A 68 9.25 19.54 9.85
CA GLY A 68 9.88 19.83 11.15
C GLY A 68 9.72 18.76 12.23
N GLY A 69 9.23 17.57 11.88
CA GLY A 69 9.12 16.43 12.78
C GLY A 69 7.81 16.34 13.56
N LEU A 70 7.59 15.16 14.15
CA LEU A 70 6.54 14.90 15.11
C LEU A 70 7.07 15.10 16.53
N ASP A 71 6.32 15.77 17.39
CA ASP A 71 6.58 15.76 18.84
C ASP A 71 6.02 14.48 19.49
N ALA A 72 6.18 14.35 20.81
CA ALA A 72 5.73 13.16 21.55
C ALA A 72 4.23 12.86 21.34
N ARG A 73 3.39 13.90 21.28
CA ARG A 73 1.95 13.75 21.04
C ARG A 73 1.67 13.29 19.62
N GLY A 74 2.33 13.91 18.63
CA GLY A 74 2.20 13.50 17.22
C GLY A 74 2.65 12.05 16.98
N LEU A 75 3.73 11.64 17.64
CA LEU A 75 4.24 10.26 17.56
C LEU A 75 3.27 9.27 18.23
N ALA A 76 2.80 9.56 19.44
CA ALA A 76 1.81 8.74 20.13
C ALA A 76 0.51 8.59 19.31
N GLN A 77 -0.02 9.70 18.77
CA GLN A 77 -1.22 9.67 17.93
C GLN A 77 -1.03 8.83 16.66
N LYS A 78 0.16 8.88 16.03
CA LYS A 78 0.46 8.08 14.83
C LYS A 78 0.42 6.58 15.12
N PHE A 79 0.83 6.17 16.31
CA PHE A 79 0.91 4.77 16.70
C PHE A 79 -0.22 4.31 17.63
N ALA A 80 -1.18 5.18 17.94
CA ALA A 80 -2.31 4.89 18.81
C ALA A 80 -3.04 3.59 18.42
N GLY A 81 -3.29 2.74 19.41
CA GLY A 81 -3.97 1.46 19.27
C GLY A 81 -3.11 0.34 18.65
N ARG A 82 -1.79 0.53 18.53
CA ARG A 82 -0.89 -0.47 17.90
C ARG A 82 -0.14 -1.37 18.89
N GLY A 83 -0.56 -1.37 20.16
CA GLY A 83 -0.03 -2.24 21.21
C GLY A 83 1.43 -1.94 21.53
N GLY A 84 2.28 -2.96 21.59
CA GLY A 84 3.70 -2.79 21.91
C GLY A 84 4.48 -1.88 20.95
N LEU A 85 4.01 -1.69 19.71
CA LEU A 85 4.62 -0.72 18.79
C LEU A 85 4.42 0.73 19.24
N GLU A 86 3.23 1.05 19.78
CA GLU A 86 2.95 2.38 20.34
C GLU A 86 3.85 2.67 21.53
N LYS A 87 4.01 1.66 22.40
CA LYS A 87 4.85 1.75 23.60
C LYS A 87 6.33 1.89 23.28
N ALA A 88 6.82 1.15 22.28
CA ALA A 88 8.19 1.27 21.82
C ALA A 88 8.48 2.71 21.36
N PHE A 89 7.69 3.25 20.42
CA PHE A 89 7.94 4.61 19.94
C PHE A 89 7.76 5.66 21.02
N SER A 90 6.69 5.58 21.81
CA SER A 90 6.42 6.59 22.83
C SER A 90 7.47 6.54 23.94
N GLY A 91 7.84 5.35 24.41
CA GLY A 91 8.83 5.15 25.47
C GLY A 91 10.26 5.46 25.02
N GLY A 92 10.66 5.02 23.83
CA GLY A 92 11.96 5.36 23.26
C GLY A 92 12.10 6.85 22.98
N PHE A 93 11.04 7.50 22.49
CA PHE A 93 11.05 8.94 22.24
C PHE A 93 11.05 9.77 23.53
N ASP A 94 10.28 9.36 24.56
CA ASP A 94 10.31 9.98 25.89
C ASP A 94 11.70 9.85 26.54
N ALA A 95 12.36 8.70 26.38
CA ALA A 95 13.75 8.53 26.81
C ALA A 95 14.69 9.52 26.11
N PHE A 96 14.55 9.68 24.79
CA PHE A 96 15.35 10.66 24.06
C PHE A 96 15.07 12.10 24.50
N GLU A 97 13.81 12.48 24.68
CA GLU A 97 13.43 13.83 25.11
C GLU A 97 14.05 14.17 26.47
N LYS A 98 13.93 13.28 27.46
CA LYS A 98 14.60 13.41 28.77
C LYS A 98 16.12 13.45 28.67
N ALA A 99 16.71 12.59 27.84
CA ALA A 99 18.14 12.58 27.64
C ALA A 99 18.65 13.91 27.05
N ALA A 100 17.92 14.47 26.07
CA ALA A 100 18.27 15.73 25.41
C ALA A 100 18.17 16.96 26.33
N GLU A 101 17.41 16.90 27.43
CA GLU A 101 17.36 17.97 28.45
C GLU A 101 18.72 18.21 29.13
N SER A 102 19.60 17.19 29.17
CA SER A 102 20.93 17.30 29.77
C SER A 102 21.95 18.07 28.91
N LEU A 103 21.60 18.38 27.67
CA LEU A 103 22.45 19.09 26.72
C LEU A 103 22.35 20.61 26.91
N SER A 104 23.47 21.32 26.77
CA SER A 104 23.45 22.78 26.71
C SER A 104 22.82 23.28 25.40
N ASP A 105 22.45 24.56 25.34
CA ASP A 105 21.88 25.13 24.11
C ASP A 105 22.91 25.13 22.96
N GLU A 106 24.20 25.31 23.27
CA GLU A 106 25.29 25.18 22.30
C GLU A 106 25.43 23.74 21.80
N GLU A 107 25.33 22.76 22.70
CA GLU A 107 25.35 21.34 22.32
C GLU A 107 24.14 20.98 21.46
N LYS A 108 22.93 21.40 21.84
CA LYS A 108 21.71 21.19 21.05
C LYS A 108 21.84 21.82 19.67
N LEU A 109 22.34 23.05 19.57
CA LEU A 109 22.55 23.71 18.29
C LEU A 109 23.57 22.96 17.44
N ARG A 110 24.64 22.46 18.04
CA ARG A 110 25.69 21.72 17.35
C ARG A 110 25.24 20.36 16.85
N ILE A 111 24.43 19.67 17.66
CA ILE A 111 23.95 18.31 17.39
C ILE A 111 22.75 18.35 16.44
N PHE A 112 21.74 19.18 16.70
CA PHE A 112 20.44 19.14 16.02
C PHE A 112 20.19 20.30 15.02
N GLY A 113 21.03 21.33 15.05
CA GLY A 113 20.80 22.56 14.31
C GLY A 113 19.78 23.48 15.01
N PRO A 114 19.45 24.63 14.39
CA PRO A 114 18.62 25.63 15.04
C PRO A 114 17.17 25.18 15.22
N ASP A 115 16.58 24.43 14.29
CA ASP A 115 15.20 23.98 14.40
C ASP A 115 14.98 22.65 13.67
N ALA A 116 15.40 21.56 14.32
CA ALA A 116 15.27 20.19 13.84
C ALA A 116 15.80 19.95 12.42
N ASN A 117 17.01 20.47 12.14
CA ASN A 117 17.64 20.39 10.81
C ASN A 117 18.48 19.12 10.67
N ILE A 118 19.12 18.67 11.75
CA ILE A 118 20.01 17.51 11.75
C ILE A 118 19.27 16.31 12.35
N TRP A 119 19.19 15.24 11.58
CA TRP A 119 18.40 14.05 11.89
C TRP A 119 19.30 12.85 12.12
N TYR A 120 19.17 12.24 13.30
CA TYR A 120 19.92 11.07 13.68
C TYR A 120 19.12 9.81 13.45
N ASN A 121 19.60 8.92 12.59
CA ASN A 121 19.09 7.57 12.47
C ASN A 121 19.24 6.83 13.81
N ALA A 122 18.12 6.39 14.37
CA ALA A 122 18.07 5.62 15.60
C ALA A 122 17.09 4.45 15.48
N GLU A 123 17.08 3.60 16.49
CA GLU A 123 16.27 2.40 16.52
C GLU A 123 15.86 2.07 17.95
N VAL A 124 14.59 1.72 18.10
CA VAL A 124 14.02 1.34 19.39
C VAL A 124 13.93 -0.18 19.49
N MET A 125 14.68 -0.76 20.42
CA MET A 125 14.54 -2.14 20.85
C MET A 125 13.61 -2.15 22.07
N ASP A 126 12.50 -2.89 21.99
CA ASP A 126 11.57 -3.03 23.12
C ASP A 126 11.14 -4.50 23.23
N PRO A 127 11.74 -5.29 24.13
CA PRO A 127 11.35 -6.67 24.35
C PRO A 127 10.03 -6.85 25.13
N GLY A 128 9.42 -5.74 25.55
CA GLY A 128 8.26 -5.74 26.43
C GLY A 128 8.64 -6.00 27.87
N THR A 129 7.65 -6.39 28.67
CA THR A 129 7.86 -6.83 30.06
C THR A 129 7.53 -8.31 30.14
N GLU A 130 8.48 -9.13 30.59
CA GLU A 130 8.30 -10.58 30.65
C GLU A 130 7.09 -10.95 31.51
N GLY A 131 6.16 -11.72 30.93
CA GLY A 131 4.94 -12.15 31.60
C GLY A 131 3.80 -11.13 31.63
N ASP A 132 3.98 -9.91 31.11
CA ASP A 132 2.92 -8.91 31.03
C ASP A 132 2.23 -8.91 29.64
N PRO A 133 0.99 -9.41 29.53
CA PRO A 133 0.26 -9.41 28.25
C PRO A 133 -0.09 -8.00 27.76
N ASN A 134 -0.08 -7.00 28.64
CA ASN A 134 -0.34 -5.62 28.26
C ASN A 134 0.91 -4.93 27.73
N ASP A 135 2.09 -5.48 27.96
CA ASP A 135 3.37 -4.98 27.47
C ASP A 135 4.13 -6.02 26.63
N PRO A 136 3.57 -6.45 25.49
CA PRO A 136 4.15 -7.53 24.68
C PRO A 136 5.44 -7.12 23.93
N GLY A 137 5.87 -5.85 24.03
CA GLY A 137 7.01 -5.32 23.30
C GLY A 137 6.78 -5.19 21.79
N SER A 138 7.85 -4.83 21.08
CA SER A 138 7.91 -4.72 19.62
C SER A 138 9.05 -5.55 19.02
N VAL A 139 9.26 -6.74 19.61
CA VAL A 139 10.26 -7.73 19.19
C VAL A 139 10.07 -8.07 17.71
N ASN A 140 11.16 -8.09 16.95
CA ASN A 140 11.19 -8.65 15.59
C ASN A 140 11.62 -10.12 15.67
N VAL A 141 12.74 -10.49 15.04
CA VAL A 141 13.23 -11.87 15.09
C VAL A 141 14.04 -12.12 16.36
N ILE A 142 14.99 -11.25 16.68
CA ILE A 142 15.82 -11.35 17.89
C ILE A 142 15.10 -10.74 19.08
N LYS A 143 15.16 -11.43 20.22
CA LYS A 143 14.67 -10.92 21.51
C LYS A 143 15.84 -10.40 22.34
N TYR A 144 15.96 -9.08 22.38
CA TYR A 144 16.90 -8.37 23.25
C TYR A 144 16.46 -8.42 24.72
N ASP A 145 17.37 -8.16 25.66
CA ASP A 145 17.05 -8.22 27.09
C ASP A 145 16.41 -6.93 27.60
N ASP A 146 16.92 -5.78 27.17
CA ASP A 146 16.53 -4.47 27.68
C ASP A 146 15.89 -3.58 26.63
N LYS A 147 14.95 -2.74 27.07
CA LYS A 147 14.42 -1.64 26.28
C LYS A 147 15.53 -0.61 26.03
N THR A 148 15.87 -0.40 24.78
CA THR A 148 17.04 0.41 24.40
C THR A 148 16.73 1.27 23.20
N LEU A 149 17.04 2.56 23.29
CA LEU A 149 17.12 3.45 22.14
C LEU A 149 18.57 3.48 21.66
N LYS A 150 18.84 2.93 20.48
CA LYS A 150 20.17 2.95 19.87
C LYS A 150 20.23 4.03 18.80
N ILE A 151 21.15 4.98 18.91
CA ILE A 151 21.49 5.92 17.83
C ILE A 151 22.58 5.25 16.99
N HIS A 152 22.37 5.08 15.68
CA HIS A 152 23.38 4.46 14.81
C HIS A 152 24.59 5.38 14.64
N ASN A 153 25.68 4.91 14.03
CA ASN A 153 26.82 5.75 13.66
C ASN A 153 26.73 6.32 12.24
N VAL A 154 25.81 5.79 11.44
CA VAL A 154 25.62 6.14 10.02
C VAL A 154 24.15 6.38 9.69
N GLY A 155 23.91 6.98 8.53
CA GLY A 155 22.57 7.29 8.04
C GLY A 155 21.99 8.59 8.62
N HIS A 156 22.81 9.40 9.29
CA HIS A 156 22.44 10.75 9.72
C HIS A 156 22.50 11.73 8.55
N PHE A 157 21.66 12.77 8.59
CA PHE A 157 21.67 13.79 7.56
C PHE A 157 21.23 15.15 8.09
N ILE A 158 21.66 16.20 7.40
CA ILE A 158 21.06 17.52 7.54
C ILE A 158 19.99 17.69 6.46
N HIS A 159 18.88 18.31 6.83
CA HIS A 159 17.81 18.70 5.91
C HIS A 159 17.61 20.21 5.96
N ASP A 160 17.67 20.82 4.78
CA ASP A 160 17.26 22.19 4.57
C ASP A 160 15.79 22.19 4.12
N ARG A 161 14.91 22.72 4.99
CA ARG A 161 13.46 22.77 4.73
C ARG A 161 13.08 23.81 3.66
N GLU A 162 13.93 24.80 3.37
CA GLU A 162 13.65 25.82 2.36
C GLU A 162 13.92 25.29 0.94
N THR A 163 15.02 24.58 0.78
CA THR A 163 15.46 24.02 -0.52
C THR A 163 15.02 22.58 -0.74
N ASP A 164 14.57 21.90 0.32
CA ASP A 164 14.33 20.45 0.38
C ASP A 164 15.59 19.60 0.08
N GLU A 165 16.77 20.17 0.24
CA GLU A 165 18.04 19.48 0.06
C GLU A 165 18.44 18.69 1.30
N VAL A 166 19.09 17.55 1.06
CA VAL A 166 19.64 16.67 2.09
C VAL A 166 21.14 16.59 1.90
N GLY A 167 21.89 16.76 2.99
CA GLY A 167 23.35 16.71 2.99
C GLY A 167 23.91 15.88 4.15
N PRO A 168 25.24 15.69 4.18
CA PRO A 168 25.91 15.09 5.32
C PRO A 168 25.79 15.99 6.56
N ILE A 169 25.77 15.38 7.75
CA ILE A 169 25.79 16.15 9.00
C ILE A 169 27.08 16.97 9.13
N PRO A 170 27.05 18.13 9.80
CA PRO A 170 28.25 18.89 10.06
C PRO A 170 29.30 18.07 10.84
N LYS A 171 30.57 18.12 10.41
CA LYS A 171 31.70 17.54 11.16
C LYS A 171 31.65 18.00 12.62
N GLY A 172 31.94 17.14 13.59
CA GLY A 172 31.90 17.46 15.01
C GLY A 172 30.53 17.24 15.68
N ALA A 173 29.44 17.09 14.92
CA ALA A 173 28.11 16.92 15.50
C ALA A 173 27.96 15.57 16.22
N LEU A 174 28.42 14.48 15.59
CA LEU A 174 28.39 13.15 16.19
C LEU A 174 29.37 13.07 17.38
N GLU A 175 30.57 13.62 17.24
CA GLU A 175 31.55 13.68 18.32
C GLU A 175 31.05 14.47 19.53
N THR A 176 30.25 15.51 19.31
CA THR A 176 29.60 16.27 20.39
C THR A 176 28.55 15.40 21.09
N LEU A 177 27.74 14.65 20.33
CA LEU A 177 26.78 13.70 20.88
C LEU A 177 27.47 12.58 21.68
N ASP A 178 28.58 12.04 21.17
CA ASP A 178 29.38 11.01 21.84
C ASP A 178 29.89 11.48 23.21
N ASN A 179 30.43 12.70 23.27
CA ASN A 179 30.93 13.31 24.51
C ASN A 179 29.83 13.61 25.53
N ALA A 180 28.57 13.74 25.08
CA ALA A 180 27.43 13.97 25.94
C ALA A 180 26.71 12.68 26.37
N LEU A 181 26.99 11.54 25.72
CA LEU A 181 26.24 10.30 25.87
C LEU A 181 26.18 9.80 27.32
N GLU A 182 27.29 9.84 28.06
CA GLU A 182 27.29 9.43 29.47
C GLU A 182 26.38 10.30 30.34
N ARG A 183 26.33 11.62 30.07
CA ARG A 183 25.44 12.53 30.81
C ARG A 183 23.98 12.26 30.45
N MET A 184 23.70 12.07 29.16
CA MET A 184 22.39 11.69 28.66
C MET A 184 21.88 10.40 29.31
N GLN A 185 22.73 9.38 29.41
CA GLN A 185 22.41 8.11 30.08
C GLN A 185 22.13 8.28 31.58
N ARG A 186 22.89 9.13 32.29
CA ARG A 186 22.66 9.38 33.72
C ARG A 186 21.29 10.01 34.01
N THR A 187 20.75 10.81 33.09
CA THR A 187 19.39 11.36 33.20
C THR A 187 18.31 10.27 33.10
N LEU A 188 18.64 9.11 32.54
CA LEU A 188 17.73 7.97 32.40
C LEU A 188 17.79 6.99 33.58
N VAL A 189 18.49 7.31 34.67
CA VAL A 189 18.48 6.47 35.88
C VAL A 189 17.03 6.37 36.41
N GLY A 190 16.52 5.14 36.52
CA GLY A 190 15.13 4.86 36.90
C GLY A 190 14.13 4.96 35.75
N HIS A 191 14.58 5.28 34.54
CA HIS A 191 13.79 5.17 33.33
C HIS A 191 13.76 3.72 32.83
N ASN A 192 12.70 3.36 32.11
CA ASN A 192 12.54 2.01 31.55
C ASN A 192 13.37 1.77 30.29
N PHE A 193 14.09 2.76 29.77
CA PHE A 193 14.87 2.67 28.54
C PHE A 193 16.31 3.08 28.78
N ASN A 194 17.23 2.34 28.19
CA ASN A 194 18.64 2.68 28.07
C ASN A 194 18.90 3.44 26.75
N LEU A 195 19.98 4.23 26.72
CA LEU A 195 20.48 4.86 25.51
C LEU A 195 21.77 4.17 25.08
N ALA A 196 21.88 3.79 23.82
CA ALA A 196 23.07 3.20 23.24
C ALA A 196 23.46 3.94 21.96
N ARG A 197 24.74 3.83 21.57
CA ARG A 197 25.24 4.38 20.31
C ARG A 197 26.18 3.42 19.63
N GLN A 198 27.34 3.17 20.25
CA GLN A 198 28.29 2.16 19.80
C GLN A 198 27.91 0.77 20.33
N ALA A 199 27.85 -0.19 19.42
CA ALA A 199 27.69 -1.61 19.71
C ALA A 199 28.81 -2.37 19.00
N ILE A 200 30.04 -2.10 19.42
CA ILE A 200 31.25 -2.63 18.77
C ILE A 200 31.26 -4.16 18.91
N ILE A 201 31.51 -4.85 17.80
CA ILE A 201 31.68 -6.30 17.73
C ILE A 201 33.10 -6.60 17.30
N GLU A 202 33.81 -7.36 18.13
CA GLU A 202 35.14 -7.87 17.79
C GLU A 202 34.99 -9.17 16.99
N LEU A 203 35.30 -9.08 15.70
CA LEU A 203 35.39 -10.26 14.84
C LEU A 203 36.52 -11.18 15.32
N GLN A 204 36.32 -12.48 15.13
CA GLN A 204 37.33 -13.48 15.40
C GLN A 204 38.02 -13.86 14.10
N LYS A 205 39.35 -13.88 14.11
CA LYS A 205 40.11 -14.33 12.96
C LYS A 205 39.79 -15.80 12.66
N LEU A 206 39.52 -16.11 11.39
CA LEU A 206 39.34 -17.49 10.95
C LEU A 206 40.69 -18.21 10.97
N GLU A 207 40.85 -19.17 11.87
CA GLU A 207 42.03 -20.05 11.89
C GLU A 207 42.06 -20.95 10.66
N ASP A 208 40.88 -21.44 10.25
CA ASP A 208 40.69 -22.24 9.05
C ASP A 208 40.20 -21.37 7.88
N GLN A 209 41.06 -21.21 6.87
CA GLN A 209 40.73 -20.47 5.66
C GLN A 209 39.85 -21.25 4.67
N THR A 210 39.40 -22.45 5.02
CA THR A 210 38.53 -23.27 4.15
C THR A 210 37.27 -22.49 3.72
N ALA A 211 36.62 -21.75 4.62
CA ALA A 211 35.40 -21.01 4.31
C ALA A 211 35.63 -19.93 3.24
N ILE A 212 36.71 -19.14 3.37
CA ILE A 212 37.04 -18.09 2.41
C ILE A 212 37.51 -18.67 1.07
N GLN A 213 38.31 -19.74 1.09
CA GLN A 213 38.76 -20.42 -0.13
C GLN A 213 37.59 -21.04 -0.92
N GLN A 214 36.61 -21.63 -0.22
CA GLN A 214 35.40 -22.15 -0.86
C GLN A 214 34.56 -21.04 -1.48
N ALA A 215 34.43 -19.90 -0.79
CA ALA A 215 33.69 -18.77 -1.31
C ALA A 215 34.38 -18.18 -2.55
N TYR A 216 35.71 -18.02 -2.53
CA TYR A 216 36.49 -17.59 -3.69
C TYR A 216 36.32 -18.55 -4.87
N ALA A 217 36.47 -19.86 -4.65
CA ALA A 217 36.33 -20.84 -5.72
C ALA A 217 34.95 -20.81 -6.39
N ARG A 218 33.89 -20.55 -5.62
CA ARG A 218 32.52 -20.39 -6.16
C ARG A 218 32.34 -19.09 -6.92
N ILE A 219 32.88 -17.98 -6.41
CA ILE A 219 32.89 -16.70 -7.13
C ILE A 219 33.64 -16.87 -8.45
N ASP A 220 34.83 -17.47 -8.44
CA ASP A 220 35.65 -17.67 -9.63
C ASP A 220 35.00 -18.57 -10.66
N SER A 221 34.33 -19.63 -10.20
CA SER A 221 33.55 -20.50 -11.07
C SER A 221 32.42 -19.72 -11.75
N ALA A 222 31.70 -18.90 -10.99
CA ALA A 222 30.63 -18.07 -11.52
C ALA A 222 31.13 -17.02 -12.53
N LEU A 223 32.31 -16.42 -12.30
CA LEU A 223 32.93 -15.50 -13.25
C LEU A 223 33.44 -16.20 -14.51
N ALA A 224 34.02 -17.40 -14.37
CA ALA A 224 34.52 -18.20 -15.47
C ALA A 224 33.41 -18.64 -16.43
N GLU A 225 32.24 -19.03 -15.92
CA GLU A 225 31.05 -19.34 -16.72
C GLU A 225 30.67 -18.19 -17.66
N GLU A 226 30.89 -16.95 -17.23
CA GLU A 226 30.56 -15.74 -17.97
C GLU A 226 31.76 -15.14 -18.75
N ASN A 227 32.94 -15.76 -18.63
CA ASN A 227 34.23 -15.29 -19.15
C ASN A 227 34.62 -13.89 -18.65
N LEU A 228 34.47 -13.64 -17.35
CA LEU A 228 34.82 -12.36 -16.71
C LEU A 228 36.08 -12.48 -15.85
N PRO A 229 36.96 -11.45 -15.85
CA PRO A 229 38.07 -11.36 -14.91
C PRO A 229 37.60 -10.87 -13.53
N GLU A 230 38.44 -11.01 -12.50
CA GLU A 230 38.14 -10.52 -11.14
C GLU A 230 38.03 -8.99 -11.05
N SER A 231 38.65 -8.26 -11.99
CA SER A 231 38.51 -6.81 -12.09
C SER A 231 37.12 -6.37 -12.55
N ALA A 232 36.27 -7.29 -13.03
CA ALA A 232 34.89 -6.99 -13.40
C ALA A 232 34.06 -6.62 -12.17
N THR A 233 33.01 -5.82 -12.37
CA THR A 233 32.07 -5.42 -11.32
C THR A 233 30.89 -6.38 -11.22
N VAL A 234 30.17 -6.33 -10.09
CA VAL A 234 28.87 -7.01 -9.94
C VAL A 234 27.90 -6.61 -11.07
N GLN A 235 27.93 -5.35 -11.52
CA GLN A 235 27.14 -4.91 -12.67
C GLN A 235 27.53 -5.62 -13.97
N ASP A 236 28.84 -5.76 -14.24
CA ASP A 236 29.33 -6.43 -15.45
C ASP A 236 28.90 -7.90 -15.46
N TYR A 237 28.99 -8.56 -14.31
CA TYR A 237 28.52 -9.92 -14.10
C TYR A 237 27.03 -10.08 -14.38
N LEU A 238 26.19 -9.24 -13.77
CA LEU A 238 24.75 -9.26 -14.02
C LEU A 238 24.43 -8.97 -15.48
N GLN A 239 25.08 -7.97 -16.09
CA GLN A 239 24.86 -7.65 -17.49
C GLN A 239 25.21 -8.82 -18.40
N ARG A 240 26.34 -9.49 -18.15
CA ARG A 240 26.81 -10.63 -18.94
C ARG A 240 25.86 -11.82 -18.83
N ARG A 241 25.49 -12.18 -17.59
CA ARG A 241 24.57 -13.28 -17.30
C ARG A 241 23.17 -13.05 -17.86
N LEU A 242 22.64 -11.83 -17.80
CA LEU A 242 21.35 -11.48 -18.41
C LEU A 242 21.41 -11.51 -19.94
N MET A 243 22.52 -11.05 -20.53
CA MET A 243 22.73 -11.13 -21.98
C MET A 243 22.79 -12.59 -22.47
N ALA A 244 23.32 -13.51 -21.67
CA ALA A 244 23.33 -14.94 -21.96
C ALA A 244 21.96 -15.61 -21.69
N GLY A 245 21.35 -15.32 -20.53
CA GLY A 245 20.20 -16.05 -20.01
C GLY A 245 18.82 -15.63 -20.53
N ILE A 246 18.65 -14.40 -21.03
CA ILE A 246 17.36 -13.99 -21.60
C ILE A 246 17.23 -14.56 -23.01
N ASP A 247 16.40 -15.58 -23.20
CA ASP A 247 16.10 -16.12 -24.52
C ASP A 247 14.97 -15.33 -25.18
N ILE A 248 15.30 -14.54 -26.20
CA ILE A 248 14.34 -13.75 -26.97
C ILE A 248 14.92 -13.47 -28.36
N ASP A 249 14.09 -13.67 -29.39
CA ASP A 249 14.47 -13.47 -30.78
C ASP A 249 14.40 -11.98 -31.20
N ILE A 250 15.36 -11.19 -30.70
CA ILE A 250 15.59 -9.80 -31.10
C ILE A 250 17.09 -9.59 -31.39
N ASP A 251 17.41 -8.55 -32.15
CA ASP A 251 18.80 -8.21 -32.43
C ASP A 251 19.60 -7.90 -31.15
N ARG A 252 20.90 -8.18 -31.20
CA ARG A 252 21.81 -8.04 -30.04
C ARG A 252 21.81 -6.63 -29.43
N THR A 253 21.63 -5.60 -30.25
CA THR A 253 21.57 -4.21 -29.80
C THR A 253 20.33 -3.96 -28.96
N ARG A 254 19.15 -4.37 -29.43
CA ARG A 254 17.90 -4.29 -28.66
C ARG A 254 17.95 -5.15 -27.39
N LYS A 255 18.54 -6.34 -27.45
CA LYS A 255 18.74 -7.19 -26.26
C LYS A 255 19.60 -6.48 -25.22
N SER A 256 20.68 -5.82 -25.64
CA SER A 256 21.52 -5.02 -24.75
C SER A 256 20.73 -3.88 -24.09
N GLU A 257 19.85 -3.20 -24.82
CA GLU A 257 19.00 -2.15 -24.26
C GLU A 257 17.95 -2.69 -23.28
N LEU A 258 17.39 -3.87 -23.55
CA LEU A 258 16.52 -4.57 -22.60
C LEU A 258 17.27 -4.90 -21.30
N VAL A 259 18.50 -5.41 -21.37
CA VAL A 259 19.31 -5.69 -20.19
C VAL A 259 19.62 -4.41 -19.41
N LYS A 260 20.02 -3.32 -20.08
CA LYS A 260 20.21 -2.01 -19.43
C LYS A 260 18.94 -1.52 -18.73
N TYR A 261 17.78 -1.72 -19.35
CA TYR A 261 16.48 -1.39 -18.77
C TYR A 261 16.15 -2.26 -17.54
N LEU A 262 16.42 -3.57 -17.60
CA LEU A 262 16.23 -4.47 -16.46
C LEU A 262 17.13 -4.09 -15.30
N LEU A 263 18.39 -3.73 -15.57
CA LEU A 263 19.31 -3.23 -14.55
C LEU A 263 18.90 -1.83 -14.07
N GLY A 264 18.21 -1.01 -14.88
CA GLY A 264 17.87 0.38 -14.52
C GLY A 264 19.04 1.33 -14.68
N MET A 265 19.92 1.06 -15.66
CA MET A 265 21.05 1.92 -15.97
C MET A 265 20.58 3.28 -16.52
N PRO A 266 21.25 4.41 -16.19
CA PRO A 266 20.79 5.75 -16.52
C PRO A 266 20.71 6.05 -18.03
N SER A 267 21.36 5.25 -18.87
CA SER A 267 21.40 5.42 -20.34
C SER A 267 20.49 4.47 -21.12
N ASN A 268 19.52 3.82 -20.49
CA ASN A 268 18.60 2.93 -21.20
C ASN A 268 17.60 3.72 -22.05
N ILE A 269 17.25 3.25 -23.25
CA ILE A 269 16.31 3.92 -24.16
C ILE A 269 14.82 3.81 -23.74
N GLY A 270 14.53 3.11 -22.64
CA GLY A 270 13.17 2.89 -22.13
C GLY A 270 12.40 1.76 -22.84
N LYS A 271 11.54 1.09 -22.07
CA LYS A 271 10.70 -0.04 -22.52
C LYS A 271 9.92 0.22 -23.81
N ARG A 272 9.35 1.42 -23.96
CA ARG A 272 8.54 1.79 -25.15
C ARG A 272 9.38 1.72 -26.42
N GLU A 273 10.63 2.16 -26.34
CA GLU A 273 11.50 2.26 -27.49
C GLU A 273 12.14 0.92 -27.86
N ILE A 274 12.46 0.11 -26.86
CA ILE A 274 12.87 -1.30 -27.05
C ILE A 274 11.82 -2.07 -27.86
N LYS A 275 10.52 -1.81 -27.59
CA LYS A 275 9.38 -2.46 -28.26
C LYS A 275 9.08 -1.93 -29.66
N ARG A 276 9.63 -0.77 -30.05
CA ARG A 276 9.22 -0.07 -31.26
C ARG A 276 9.62 -0.84 -32.53
N GLY A 277 8.64 -1.06 -33.40
CA GLY A 277 8.82 -1.76 -34.68
C GLY A 277 8.92 -3.28 -34.57
N LEU A 278 8.78 -3.85 -33.36
CA LEU A 278 8.74 -5.30 -33.18
C LEU A 278 7.32 -5.85 -33.42
N PRO A 279 7.19 -7.10 -33.91
CA PRO A 279 5.93 -7.84 -33.89
C PRO A 279 5.26 -7.86 -32.52
N LYS A 280 3.92 -7.92 -32.49
CA LYS A 280 3.13 -7.91 -31.23
C LYS A 280 3.52 -9.04 -30.27
N GLU A 281 3.93 -10.20 -30.78
CA GLU A 281 4.32 -11.33 -29.93
C GLU A 281 5.63 -11.07 -29.19
N LEU A 282 6.68 -10.56 -29.87
CA LEU A 282 7.93 -10.14 -29.22
C LEU A 282 7.71 -8.98 -28.25
N GLN A 283 6.76 -8.08 -28.54
CA GLN A 283 6.38 -7.02 -27.61
C GLN A 283 5.77 -7.56 -26.30
N LYS A 284 4.92 -8.59 -26.37
CA LYS A 284 4.36 -9.26 -25.19
C LYS A 284 5.43 -10.05 -24.43
N GLU A 285 6.39 -10.63 -25.14
CA GLU A 285 7.53 -11.32 -24.52
C GLU A 285 8.43 -10.36 -23.72
N ILE A 286 8.75 -9.19 -24.28
CA ILE A 286 9.40 -8.11 -23.53
C ILE A 286 8.59 -7.72 -22.30
N ASP A 287 7.26 -7.60 -22.42
CA ASP A 287 6.40 -7.31 -21.26
C ASP A 287 6.53 -8.40 -20.19
N ARG A 288 6.51 -9.68 -20.57
CA ARG A 288 6.68 -10.81 -19.65
C ARG A 288 8.04 -10.79 -18.96
N ILE A 289 9.13 -10.59 -19.70
CA ILE A 289 10.50 -10.47 -19.16
C ILE A 289 10.59 -9.30 -18.17
N VAL A 290 10.06 -8.13 -18.54
CA VAL A 290 10.05 -6.95 -17.66
C VAL A 290 9.23 -7.20 -16.40
N ASN A 291 8.09 -7.87 -16.52
CA ASN A 291 7.27 -8.23 -15.35
C ASN A 291 7.97 -9.26 -14.45
N ALA A 292 8.81 -10.13 -15.04
CA ALA A 292 9.64 -11.10 -14.32
C ALA A 292 11.00 -10.53 -13.86
N LYS A 293 11.27 -9.23 -14.05
CA LYS A 293 12.56 -8.58 -13.74
C LYS A 293 13.15 -8.98 -12.40
N ARG A 294 12.34 -8.99 -11.33
CA ARG A 294 12.82 -9.31 -9.97
C ARG A 294 13.35 -10.73 -9.86
N MET A 295 12.61 -11.70 -10.39
CA MET A 295 12.99 -13.11 -10.38
C MET A 295 14.26 -13.34 -11.21
N ILE A 296 14.31 -12.73 -12.40
CA ILE A 296 15.46 -12.83 -13.31
C ILE A 296 16.74 -12.25 -12.67
N LEU A 297 16.65 -11.09 -12.01
CA LEU A 297 17.80 -10.50 -11.32
C LEU A 297 18.25 -11.34 -10.12
N LYS A 298 17.30 -11.90 -9.37
CA LYS A 298 17.57 -12.81 -8.25
C LYS A 298 18.30 -14.06 -8.72
N GLU A 299 17.82 -14.71 -9.78
CA GLU A 299 18.46 -15.90 -10.36
C GLU A 299 19.86 -15.58 -10.89
N ALA A 300 20.04 -14.40 -11.47
CA ALA A 300 21.34 -13.97 -11.98
C ALA A 300 22.38 -13.79 -10.87
N ILE A 301 22.04 -13.15 -9.74
CA ILE A 301 23.00 -12.91 -8.65
C ILE A 301 23.22 -14.12 -7.75
N LEU A 302 22.31 -15.10 -7.78
CA LEU A 302 22.23 -16.19 -6.80
C LEU A 302 23.57 -16.92 -6.54
N PRO A 303 24.41 -17.25 -7.54
CA PRO A 303 25.67 -17.95 -7.24
C PRO A 303 26.66 -17.13 -6.42
N ILE A 304 26.71 -15.82 -6.64
CA ILE A 304 27.54 -14.89 -5.87
C ILE A 304 26.96 -14.72 -4.46
N GLU A 305 25.64 -14.54 -4.37
CA GLU A 305 24.92 -14.45 -3.10
C GLU A 305 25.15 -15.69 -2.22
N MET A 306 25.08 -16.91 -2.79
CA MET A 306 25.30 -18.15 -2.04
C MET A 306 26.75 -18.32 -1.55
N ALA A 307 27.73 -17.88 -2.34
CA ALA A 307 29.13 -17.91 -1.94
C ALA A 307 29.40 -16.97 -0.75
N ILE A 308 28.87 -15.75 -0.83
CA ILE A 308 29.00 -14.75 0.24
C ILE A 308 28.22 -15.17 1.48
N HIS A 309 26.99 -15.67 1.32
CA HIS A 309 26.16 -16.16 2.43
C HIS A 309 26.91 -17.19 3.26
N ASP A 310 27.42 -18.25 2.63
CA ASP A 310 28.15 -19.32 3.31
C ASP A 310 29.38 -18.81 4.06
N TYR A 311 30.14 -17.90 3.44
CA TYR A 311 31.26 -17.22 4.08
C TYR A 311 30.81 -16.40 5.30
N THR A 312 29.74 -15.61 5.18
CA THR A 312 29.25 -14.79 6.30
C THR A 312 28.69 -15.62 7.45
N VAL A 313 28.15 -16.81 7.19
CA VAL A 313 27.74 -17.75 8.26
C VAL A 313 28.93 -18.15 9.12
N GLU A 314 30.09 -18.42 8.51
CA GLU A 314 31.30 -18.78 9.25
C GLU A 314 31.93 -17.58 9.97
N ILE A 315 31.92 -16.38 9.37
CA ILE A 315 32.41 -15.15 10.03
C ILE A 315 31.61 -14.79 11.29
N LEU A 316 30.29 -14.98 11.24
CA LEU A 316 29.42 -14.65 12.36
C LEU A 316 29.33 -15.76 13.41
N LYS A 317 29.99 -16.89 13.18
CA LYS A 317 29.84 -18.10 13.97
C LYS A 317 30.26 -17.89 15.41
N GLY A 318 29.33 -18.16 16.32
CA GLY A 318 29.57 -18.05 17.77
C GLY A 318 29.70 -16.62 18.30
N LEU A 319 29.58 -15.58 17.45
CA LEU A 319 29.55 -14.20 17.93
C LEU A 319 28.36 -14.01 18.89
N LYS A 320 28.56 -13.16 19.89
CA LYS A 320 27.60 -12.88 20.94
C LYS A 320 27.08 -11.46 20.79
N SER A 321 25.76 -11.29 20.84
CA SER A 321 25.12 -9.98 20.87
C SER A 321 25.47 -9.26 22.16
N VAL A 322 25.74 -7.95 22.06
CA VAL A 322 26.01 -7.09 23.23
C VAL A 322 24.72 -6.72 23.98
N PHE A 323 23.56 -6.95 23.36
CA PHE A 323 22.24 -6.62 23.90
C PHE A 323 21.52 -7.83 24.53
N ILE A 324 22.20 -8.97 24.62
CA ILE A 324 21.69 -10.23 25.17
C ILE A 324 22.72 -10.79 26.15
N ALA A 325 22.31 -11.04 27.39
CA ALA A 325 23.13 -11.65 28.42
C ALA A 325 23.27 -13.17 28.20
N ASP A 326 22.15 -13.88 27.97
CA ASP A 326 22.14 -15.33 27.70
C ASP A 326 21.92 -15.61 26.20
N ASN A 327 23.00 -15.45 25.44
CA ASN A 327 23.02 -15.66 24.00
C ASN A 327 22.70 -17.11 23.60
N ASP A 328 23.08 -18.11 24.40
CA ASP A 328 22.83 -19.52 24.08
C ASP A 328 21.35 -19.87 24.23
N LYS A 329 20.68 -19.30 25.23
CA LYS A 329 19.22 -19.39 25.37
C LYS A 329 18.51 -18.75 24.18
N GLU A 330 18.98 -17.61 23.70
CA GLU A 330 18.38 -16.94 22.54
C GLU A 330 18.57 -17.73 21.25
N VAL A 331 19.77 -18.28 21.00
CA VAL A 331 20.00 -19.18 19.86
C VAL A 331 19.06 -20.41 19.91
N LYS A 332 18.87 -21.00 21.09
CA LYS A 332 17.91 -22.11 21.26
C LYS A 332 16.47 -21.66 20.98
N ARG A 333 16.07 -20.47 21.42
CA ARG A 333 14.75 -19.90 21.13
C ARG A 333 14.55 -19.75 19.63
N LEU A 334 15.51 -19.16 18.90
CA LEU A 334 15.45 -18.97 17.45
C LEU A 334 15.32 -20.30 16.70
N LYS A 335 16.09 -21.32 17.07
CA LYS A 335 15.97 -22.67 16.49
C LYS A 335 14.57 -23.26 16.70
N ASN A 336 14.02 -23.09 17.89
CA ASN A 336 12.68 -23.59 18.21
C ASN A 336 11.59 -22.83 17.43
N GLU A 337 11.71 -21.51 17.30
CA GLU A 337 10.76 -20.72 16.50
C GLU A 337 10.83 -21.07 15.02
N LEU A 338 12.04 -21.24 14.48
CA LEU A 338 12.22 -21.70 13.10
C LEU A 338 11.60 -23.09 12.90
N ALA A 339 11.85 -24.04 13.82
CA ALA A 339 11.28 -25.39 13.73
C ALA A 339 9.74 -25.35 13.73
N LEU A 340 9.15 -24.50 14.58
CA LEU A 340 7.71 -24.32 14.66
C LEU A 340 7.16 -23.68 13.37
N ALA A 341 7.82 -22.64 12.84
CA ALA A 341 7.41 -22.00 11.60
C ALA A 341 7.45 -22.97 10.41
N VAL A 342 8.54 -23.76 10.28
CA VAL A 342 8.68 -24.78 9.24
C VAL A 342 7.58 -25.83 9.35
N LYS A 343 7.28 -26.31 10.56
CA LYS A 343 6.20 -27.26 10.79
C LYS A 343 4.85 -26.68 10.35
N ASN A 344 4.52 -25.46 10.78
CA ASN A 344 3.24 -24.82 10.46
C ASN A 344 3.07 -24.56 8.95
N ILE A 345 4.12 -24.09 8.27
CA ILE A 345 4.10 -23.86 6.81
C ILE A 345 3.93 -25.19 6.08
N SER A 346 4.64 -26.24 6.51
CA SER A 346 4.53 -27.58 5.93
C SER A 346 3.12 -28.19 6.09
N GLU A 347 2.47 -27.99 7.24
CA GLU A 347 1.10 -28.44 7.49
C GLU A 347 0.07 -27.73 6.60
N GLN A 348 0.34 -26.48 6.21
CA GLN A 348 -0.51 -25.68 5.30
C GLN A 348 -0.08 -25.78 3.82
N GLY A 349 0.94 -26.59 3.51
CA GLY A 349 1.63 -26.56 2.23
C GLY A 349 0.78 -26.91 1.00
N SER A 350 -0.32 -27.66 1.17
CA SER A 350 -1.29 -27.92 0.08
C SER A 350 -2.02 -26.66 -0.38
N ASP A 351 -2.18 -25.69 0.52
CA ASP A 351 -3.01 -24.51 0.33
C ASP A 351 -2.16 -23.29 -0.08
N ASN A 352 -0.84 -23.35 0.09
CA ASN A 352 0.09 -22.28 -0.28
C ASN A 352 1.43 -22.81 -0.85
N PRO A 353 1.46 -23.28 -2.11
CA PRO A 353 2.67 -23.78 -2.76
C PRO A 353 3.81 -22.74 -2.85
N GLN A 354 3.47 -21.45 -2.97
CA GLN A 354 4.45 -20.37 -3.06
C GLN A 354 5.21 -20.18 -1.74
N ALA A 355 4.52 -20.23 -0.59
CA ALA A 355 5.19 -20.17 0.71
C ALA A 355 6.12 -21.37 0.94
N MET A 356 5.75 -22.55 0.42
CA MET A 356 6.60 -23.74 0.48
C MET A 356 7.90 -23.58 -0.33
N GLU A 357 7.82 -23.03 -1.54
CA GLU A 357 8.98 -22.79 -2.39
C GLU A 357 9.95 -21.78 -1.74
N VAL A 358 9.40 -20.68 -1.21
CA VAL A 358 10.18 -19.65 -0.50
C VAL A 358 10.83 -20.24 0.75
N MET A 359 10.08 -20.99 1.57
CA MET A 359 10.62 -21.67 2.73
C MET A 359 11.76 -22.62 2.35
N GLN A 360 11.55 -23.48 1.35
CA GLN A 360 12.56 -24.45 0.91
C GLN A 360 13.84 -23.75 0.43
N PHE A 361 13.72 -22.66 -0.31
CA PHE A 361 14.86 -21.85 -0.73
C PHE A 361 15.68 -21.35 0.47
N HIS A 362 15.03 -20.81 1.50
CA HIS A 362 15.73 -20.33 2.70
C HIS A 362 16.27 -21.45 3.59
N LEU A 363 15.58 -22.58 3.69
CA LEU A 363 16.10 -23.77 4.36
C LEU A 363 17.35 -24.30 3.67
N ASN A 364 17.40 -24.27 2.33
CA ASN A 364 18.61 -24.63 1.59
C ASN A 364 19.80 -23.70 1.88
N LYS A 365 19.54 -22.41 2.18
CA LYS A 365 20.58 -21.47 2.63
C LYS A 365 21.06 -21.75 4.05
N ILE A 366 20.14 -22.06 4.96
CA ILE A 366 20.47 -22.41 6.36
C ILE A 366 21.20 -23.75 6.41
N LYS A 367 20.84 -24.67 5.51
CA LYS A 367 21.27 -26.07 5.42
C LYS A 367 20.80 -26.86 6.64
N ASP A 368 21.47 -26.68 7.78
CA ASP A 368 21.22 -27.40 9.01
C ASP A 368 21.05 -26.44 10.18
N PHE A 369 20.13 -26.76 11.10
CA PHE A 369 19.81 -25.88 12.23
C PHE A 369 20.98 -25.74 13.21
N SER A 370 21.95 -26.66 13.21
CA SER A 370 23.20 -26.51 13.97
C SER A 370 24.03 -25.30 13.53
N GLN A 371 23.87 -24.83 12.28
CA GLN A 371 24.54 -23.65 11.72
C GLN A 371 24.03 -22.33 12.30
N ILE A 372 22.91 -22.34 13.03
CA ILE A 372 22.41 -21.19 13.78
C ILE A 372 23.18 -21.17 15.11
N THR A 373 24.26 -20.39 15.17
CA THR A 373 25.21 -20.40 16.32
C THR A 373 25.31 -19.05 17.02
N THR A 374 24.73 -18.01 16.45
CA THR A 374 24.74 -16.63 16.97
C THR A 374 23.33 -16.05 16.95
N PRO A 375 22.97 -15.20 17.93
CA PRO A 375 21.76 -14.39 17.88
C PRO A 375 21.99 -13.01 17.25
N ILE A 376 23.19 -12.73 16.72
CA ILE A 376 23.46 -11.48 15.99
C ILE A 376 22.70 -11.51 14.67
N GLU A 377 22.05 -10.39 14.36
CA GLU A 377 21.32 -10.23 13.10
C GLU A 377 22.25 -9.99 11.92
N ALA A 378 23.16 -9.04 12.08
CA ALA A 378 24.22 -8.77 11.16
C ALA A 378 25.32 -7.99 11.87
N ILE A 379 26.48 -7.93 11.25
CA ILE A 379 27.43 -6.85 11.52
C ILE A 379 27.39 -5.83 10.39
N VAL A 380 27.67 -4.57 10.72
CA VAL A 380 27.83 -3.47 9.78
C VAL A 380 29.25 -2.91 9.92
N PHE A 381 29.87 -2.58 8.79
CA PHE A 381 31.22 -2.02 8.76
C PHE A 381 31.37 -1.08 7.56
N ASP A 382 32.22 -0.08 7.70
CA ASP A 382 32.61 0.80 6.60
C ASP A 382 33.88 0.28 5.93
N TYR A 383 33.88 0.27 4.60
CA TYR A 383 35.04 -0.07 3.80
C TYR A 383 35.09 0.82 2.57
N ASP A 384 36.18 1.57 2.42
CA ASP A 384 36.42 2.50 1.29
C ASP A 384 35.27 3.49 1.05
N GLY A 385 34.74 4.06 2.14
CA GLY A 385 33.65 5.05 2.09
C GLY A 385 32.26 4.48 1.80
N HIS A 386 32.13 3.15 1.74
CA HIS A 386 30.86 2.45 1.58
C HIS A 386 30.56 1.59 2.81
N THR A 387 29.31 1.61 3.27
CA THR A 387 28.86 0.81 4.41
C THR A 387 28.29 -0.52 3.93
N TYR A 388 28.80 -1.64 4.43
CA TYR A 388 28.37 -2.98 4.10
C TYR A 388 27.83 -3.72 5.33
N LYS A 389 27.15 -4.84 5.09
CA LYS A 389 26.74 -5.77 6.15
C LYS A 389 27.03 -7.24 5.84
N PHE A 390 27.29 -8.00 6.91
CA PHE A 390 27.28 -9.47 6.90
C PHE A 390 26.16 -9.98 7.81
N ALA A 391 25.19 -10.71 7.26
CA ALA A 391 24.00 -11.16 7.99
C ALA A 391 23.92 -12.69 8.21
N GLY A 392 24.67 -13.50 7.45
CA GLY A 392 24.66 -14.96 7.57
C GLY A 392 23.26 -15.56 7.65
N ASN A 393 23.05 -16.47 8.61
CA ASN A 393 21.80 -17.22 8.76
C ASN A 393 20.62 -16.37 9.26
N PHE A 394 20.84 -15.18 9.81
CA PHE A 394 19.74 -14.33 10.22
C PHE A 394 18.85 -13.95 9.03
N ALA A 395 19.45 -13.60 7.88
CA ALA A 395 18.70 -13.22 6.69
C ALA A 395 17.66 -14.30 6.29
N PRO A 396 18.02 -15.57 6.02
CA PRO A 396 17.02 -16.59 5.71
C PRO A 396 16.07 -16.93 6.88
N ILE A 397 16.49 -16.83 8.15
CA ILE A 397 15.60 -17.03 9.31
C ILE A 397 14.51 -15.95 9.33
N ASN A 398 14.89 -14.68 9.19
CA ASN A 398 13.96 -13.56 9.17
C ASN A 398 12.92 -13.70 8.07
N GLN A 399 13.33 -14.21 6.91
CA GLN A 399 12.43 -14.45 5.80
C GLN A 399 11.41 -15.57 6.08
N ILE A 400 11.84 -16.67 6.72
CA ILE A 400 10.91 -17.75 7.10
C ILE A 400 9.94 -17.29 8.21
N LEU A 401 10.46 -16.64 9.25
CA LEU A 401 9.64 -16.18 10.37
C LEU A 401 8.70 -15.02 9.96
N GLY A 402 9.14 -14.17 9.04
CA GLY A 402 8.34 -13.07 8.48
C GLY A 402 7.07 -13.56 7.80
N MET A 403 7.11 -14.70 7.09
CA MET A 403 5.92 -15.29 6.47
C MET A 403 4.84 -15.69 7.49
N PHE A 404 5.23 -16.05 8.72
CA PHE A 404 4.30 -16.44 9.79
C PHE A 404 3.80 -15.24 10.60
N ARG A 405 4.68 -14.29 10.90
CA ARG A 405 4.33 -13.08 11.66
C ARG A 405 3.41 -12.15 10.87
N TYR A 406 3.52 -12.18 9.55
CA TYR A 406 2.72 -11.36 8.64
C TYR A 406 1.96 -12.20 7.61
N PRO A 407 0.84 -12.87 7.97
CA PRO A 407 -0.06 -13.43 6.97
C PRO A 407 -0.49 -12.35 5.95
N PRO A 408 -0.92 -12.69 4.72
CA PRO A 408 -1.18 -11.73 3.63
C PRO A 408 -2.18 -10.59 3.96
N ARG A 409 -2.86 -10.64 5.11
CA ARG A 409 -3.83 -9.63 5.59
C ARG A 409 -3.37 -8.82 6.81
N SER A 410 -2.18 -9.04 7.36
CA SER A 410 -1.68 -8.27 8.50
C SER A 410 -0.74 -7.16 8.05
N LYS A 411 -1.17 -5.91 8.25
CA LYS A 411 -0.31 -4.73 8.17
C LYS A 411 0.82 -4.84 9.22
N LYS A 412 2.09 -4.85 8.78
CA LYS A 412 3.28 -4.16 9.37
C LYS A 412 4.56 -4.68 8.69
N VAL A 413 5.51 -3.83 8.29
CA VAL A 413 6.61 -3.24 9.08
C VAL A 413 7.45 -4.30 9.81
N THR A 414 8.35 -4.93 9.05
CA THR A 414 9.80 -4.99 9.28
C THR A 414 10.44 -4.68 7.93
N THR A 415 11.66 -4.17 7.94
CA THR A 415 12.26 -3.56 6.74
C THR A 415 13.59 -4.19 6.38
N GLU A 416 13.95 -5.29 7.04
CA GLU A 416 14.94 -6.23 6.54
C GLU A 416 14.30 -7.42 5.82
N SER A 417 13.01 -7.64 6.04
CA SER A 417 12.22 -8.68 5.37
C SER A 417 11.98 -8.40 3.87
N LEU A 418 12.34 -7.22 3.36
CA LEU A 418 11.95 -6.77 2.03
C LEU A 418 13.09 -6.67 1.01
N ASP A 419 14.34 -6.80 1.45
CA ASP A 419 15.48 -6.58 0.56
C ASP A 419 16.28 -7.86 0.23
N THR A 420 16.22 -8.91 1.08
CA THR A 420 16.81 -10.24 0.78
C THR A 420 15.78 -11.29 0.35
N LEU A 421 14.50 -10.94 0.40
CA LEU A 421 13.43 -11.61 -0.34
C LEU A 421 12.82 -10.60 -1.29
N GLY A 422 12.58 -11.05 -2.51
CA GLY A 422 11.72 -10.39 -3.49
C GLY A 422 10.27 -10.27 -3.00
N ALA A 423 10.08 -9.45 -1.99
CA ALA A 423 8.83 -8.90 -1.53
C ALA A 423 8.97 -7.39 -1.28
N GLU A 424 9.71 -6.65 -2.12
CA GLU A 424 8.97 -5.57 -2.77
C GLU A 424 7.85 -6.27 -3.55
N ILE A 425 6.73 -6.55 -2.90
CA ILE A 425 5.54 -6.03 -3.52
C ILE A 425 5.82 -4.52 -3.45
N ILE A 426 6.05 -3.89 -4.59
CA ILE A 426 5.42 -2.58 -4.76
C ILE A 426 3.93 -2.93 -4.77
N THR A 427 3.39 -3.31 -3.62
CA THR A 427 2.16 -2.74 -3.20
C THR A 427 2.64 -1.37 -2.80
N GLU A 428 2.52 -0.45 -3.77
CA GLU A 428 1.55 0.62 -3.55
C GLU A 428 0.62 0.12 -2.45
N GLN A 429 0.80 0.57 -1.20
CA GLN A 429 -0.04 0.14 -0.07
C GLN A 429 -1.39 -0.19 -0.68
N GLU A 430 -1.84 -1.46 -0.75
CA GLU A 430 -3.07 -1.75 -1.53
C GLU A 430 -4.20 -1.24 -0.65
N GLY A 431 -4.34 0.08 -0.68
CA GLY A 431 -5.45 0.82 -0.21
C GLY A 431 -6.59 0.55 -1.17
N LYS A 432 -7.78 0.89 -0.73
CA LYS A 432 -8.98 0.61 -1.50
C LYS A 432 -8.87 1.25 -2.89
N ARG A 433 -9.25 0.51 -3.91
CA ARG A 433 -9.35 0.95 -5.30
C ARG A 433 -10.77 1.44 -5.51
N VAL A 434 -10.97 2.75 -5.55
CA VAL A 434 -12.29 3.38 -5.64
C VAL A 434 -12.47 4.06 -6.99
N ALA A 435 -13.52 3.69 -7.73
CA ALA A 435 -13.86 4.34 -8.99
C ALA A 435 -14.79 5.53 -8.77
N LEU A 436 -14.37 6.73 -9.21
CA LEU A 436 -15.20 7.94 -9.14
C LEU A 436 -15.87 8.19 -10.50
N LEU A 437 -17.21 8.27 -10.48
CA LEU A 437 -18.04 8.50 -11.66
C LEU A 437 -18.83 9.82 -11.53
N PRO A 438 -18.23 10.97 -11.90
CA PRO A 438 -18.93 12.24 -11.90
C PRO A 438 -19.78 12.43 -13.15
N GLY A 439 -21.00 12.95 -12.99
CA GLY A 439 -21.88 13.19 -14.12
C GLY A 439 -23.12 14.01 -13.80
N GLY A 440 -23.78 14.51 -14.85
CA GLY A 440 -25.05 15.23 -14.69
C GLY A 440 -26.18 14.29 -14.26
N PHE A 441 -26.24 13.09 -14.85
CA PHE A 441 -27.21 12.04 -14.57
C PHE A 441 -28.66 12.53 -14.47
N LYS A 442 -29.09 13.44 -15.36
CA LYS A 442 -30.46 14.02 -15.38
C LYS A 442 -31.25 13.53 -16.59
N PRO A 443 -31.96 12.40 -16.54
CA PRO A 443 -31.91 11.35 -15.52
C PRO A 443 -30.78 10.34 -15.81
N PRO A 444 -30.45 9.41 -14.88
CA PRO A 444 -29.61 8.27 -15.19
C PRO A 444 -30.33 7.28 -16.13
N HIS A 445 -29.58 6.37 -16.76
CA HIS A 445 -30.11 5.41 -17.74
C HIS A 445 -29.30 4.10 -17.72
N ALA A 446 -29.74 3.09 -18.46
CA ALA A 446 -29.12 1.76 -18.53
C ALA A 446 -27.61 1.80 -18.75
N GLY A 447 -27.14 2.63 -19.69
CA GLY A 447 -25.70 2.81 -19.95
C GLY A 447 -24.88 3.31 -18.75
N HIS A 448 -25.45 4.22 -17.93
CA HIS A 448 -24.77 4.71 -16.73
C HIS A 448 -24.67 3.62 -15.66
N TYR A 449 -25.78 2.89 -15.43
CA TYR A 449 -25.79 1.77 -14.49
C TYR A 449 -24.85 0.65 -14.94
N ALA A 450 -24.86 0.29 -16.23
CA ALA A 450 -23.99 -0.74 -16.79
C ALA A 450 -22.50 -0.41 -16.58
N LEU A 451 -22.12 0.87 -16.71
CA LEU A 451 -20.75 1.32 -16.41
C LEU A 451 -20.42 1.18 -14.91
N ALA A 452 -21.30 1.65 -14.02
CA ALA A 452 -21.08 1.55 -12.58
C ALA A 452 -21.03 0.08 -12.12
N LYS A 453 -21.93 -0.76 -12.63
CA LYS A 453 -21.99 -2.21 -12.36
C LYS A 453 -20.79 -2.96 -12.92
N HIS A 454 -20.32 -2.59 -14.10
CA HIS A 454 -19.12 -3.18 -14.68
C HIS A 454 -17.88 -2.87 -13.83
N LEU A 455 -17.73 -1.61 -13.40
CA LEU A 455 -16.63 -1.22 -12.51
C LEU A 455 -16.73 -1.94 -11.16
N SER A 456 -17.91 -2.00 -10.56
CA SER A 456 -18.10 -2.70 -9.28
C SER A 456 -17.95 -4.22 -9.37
N SER A 457 -17.89 -4.80 -10.58
CA SER A 457 -17.70 -6.24 -10.77
C SER A 457 -16.27 -6.61 -11.18
N LEU A 458 -15.37 -5.64 -11.33
CA LEU A 458 -13.96 -5.92 -11.52
C LEU A 458 -13.32 -6.28 -10.17
N GLY A 459 -12.57 -7.38 -10.12
CA GLY A 459 -11.93 -7.86 -8.88
C GLY A 459 -10.82 -6.95 -8.32
N ASP A 460 -10.45 -5.89 -9.06
CA ASP A 460 -9.48 -4.86 -8.68
C ASP A 460 -10.16 -3.52 -8.29
N ILE A 461 -11.47 -3.50 -8.02
CA ILE A 461 -12.21 -2.31 -7.58
C ILE A 461 -13.05 -2.65 -6.35
N ASP A 462 -12.75 -1.98 -5.23
CA ASP A 462 -13.43 -2.21 -3.95
C ASP A 462 -14.76 -1.46 -3.86
N GLU A 463 -14.83 -0.26 -4.44
CA GLU A 463 -15.98 0.64 -4.35
C GLU A 463 -16.16 1.50 -5.61
N VAL A 464 -17.40 1.84 -5.95
CA VAL A 464 -17.74 2.81 -7.00
C VAL A 464 -18.55 3.94 -6.40
N VAL A 465 -18.09 5.18 -6.54
CA VAL A 465 -18.81 6.38 -6.07
C VAL A 465 -19.35 7.16 -7.25
N VAL A 466 -20.67 7.25 -7.35
CA VAL A 466 -21.37 8.06 -8.36
C VAL A 466 -21.64 9.45 -7.79
N ILE A 467 -21.13 10.48 -8.47
CA ILE A 467 -21.26 11.89 -8.06
C ILE A 467 -22.24 12.61 -8.98
N ILE A 468 -23.42 12.91 -8.45
CA ILE A 468 -24.52 13.54 -9.17
C ILE A 468 -24.39 15.06 -9.14
N GLY A 469 -24.28 15.69 -10.31
CA GLY A 469 -24.22 17.15 -10.39
C GLY A 469 -25.47 17.85 -9.84
N LYS A 470 -25.25 18.91 -9.06
CA LYS A 470 -26.32 19.59 -8.30
C LYS A 470 -27.29 20.41 -9.15
N ASN A 471 -26.84 20.90 -10.31
CA ASN A 471 -27.65 21.76 -11.16
C ASN A 471 -28.77 20.95 -11.86
N PRO A 472 -30.03 21.41 -11.80
CA PRO A 472 -31.12 20.78 -12.53
C PRO A 472 -30.93 20.92 -14.05
N ARG A 473 -31.58 20.04 -14.83
CA ARG A 473 -31.59 20.14 -16.31
C ARG A 473 -32.99 20.04 -16.87
N THR A 474 -33.27 20.88 -17.85
CA THR A 474 -34.59 20.99 -18.49
C THR A 474 -34.61 20.26 -19.84
N SER A 475 -35.77 19.76 -20.26
CA SER A 475 -36.00 19.25 -21.63
C SER A 475 -35.92 20.39 -22.65
N LYS A 476 -35.74 20.06 -23.93
CA LYS A 476 -35.72 21.03 -25.05
C LYS A 476 -37.05 21.08 -25.81
N VAL A 477 -38.08 20.44 -25.28
CA VAL A 477 -39.41 20.30 -25.88
C VAL A 477 -40.45 20.85 -24.93
N ASP A 478 -41.53 21.37 -25.48
CA ASP A 478 -42.62 22.03 -24.75
C ASP A 478 -43.78 21.02 -24.50
N PRO A 479 -44.36 20.97 -23.28
CA PRO A 479 -43.97 21.70 -22.07
C PRO A 479 -42.62 21.23 -21.50
N PRO A 480 -41.78 22.16 -21.00
CA PRO A 480 -40.48 21.80 -20.46
C PRO A 480 -40.63 21.12 -19.10
N ILE A 481 -39.96 19.99 -18.93
CA ILE A 481 -39.80 19.32 -17.62
C ILE A 481 -38.41 19.61 -17.08
N THR A 482 -38.29 19.68 -15.76
CA THR A 482 -37.00 19.81 -15.08
C THR A 482 -36.72 18.59 -14.22
N ILE A 483 -35.50 18.05 -14.34
CA ILE A 483 -35.03 16.95 -13.48
C ILE A 483 -33.97 17.47 -12.49
N THR A 484 -34.23 17.29 -11.20
CA THR A 484 -33.38 17.70 -10.08
C THR A 484 -32.34 16.63 -9.69
N ALA A 485 -31.41 17.01 -8.81
CA ALA A 485 -30.39 16.09 -8.29
C ALA A 485 -31.02 15.00 -7.41
N GLU A 486 -32.03 15.35 -6.63
CA GLU A 486 -32.77 14.49 -5.71
C GLU A 486 -33.61 13.46 -6.48
N GLN A 487 -34.26 13.86 -7.57
CA GLN A 487 -34.93 12.92 -8.48
C GLN A 487 -33.93 11.92 -9.05
N SER A 488 -32.76 12.40 -9.45
CA SER A 488 -31.73 11.53 -10.03
C SER A 488 -31.10 10.60 -9.01
N LYS A 489 -30.95 11.04 -7.75
CA LYS A 489 -30.49 10.21 -6.64
C LYS A 489 -31.50 9.09 -6.36
N ARG A 490 -32.79 9.41 -6.26
CA ARG A 490 -33.85 8.40 -6.07
C ARG A 490 -33.83 7.34 -7.17
N MET A 491 -33.64 7.74 -8.43
CA MET A 491 -33.50 6.80 -9.54
C MET A 491 -32.24 5.94 -9.43
N TRP A 492 -31.11 6.51 -9.02
CA TRP A 492 -29.89 5.75 -8.77
C TRP A 492 -30.04 4.76 -7.61
N ASP A 493 -30.69 5.16 -6.52
CA ASP A 493 -30.96 4.31 -5.36
C ASP A 493 -31.81 3.08 -5.78
N LEU A 494 -32.77 3.25 -6.71
CA LEU A 494 -33.51 2.13 -7.32
C LEU A 494 -32.60 1.22 -8.15
N TYR A 495 -31.67 1.79 -8.91
CA TYR A 495 -30.79 1.00 -9.79
C TYR A 495 -29.81 0.15 -9.00
N THR A 496 -29.31 0.66 -7.88
CA THR A 496 -28.22 0.06 -7.09
C THR A 496 -28.69 -0.61 -5.80
N ALA A 497 -30.00 -0.82 -5.62
CA ALA A 497 -30.55 -1.45 -4.41
C ALA A 497 -29.93 -2.82 -4.08
N ASN A 498 -29.47 -3.56 -5.10
CA ASN A 498 -28.81 -4.86 -4.96
C ASN A 498 -27.27 -4.78 -5.12
N ASP A 499 -26.70 -3.58 -5.14
CA ASP A 499 -25.29 -3.32 -5.43
C ASP A 499 -24.65 -2.48 -4.32
N PRO A 500 -24.35 -3.07 -3.14
CA PRO A 500 -23.87 -2.34 -1.97
C PRO A 500 -22.49 -1.67 -2.17
N ASN A 501 -21.75 -2.09 -3.20
CA ASN A 501 -20.43 -1.54 -3.55
C ASN A 501 -20.54 -0.27 -4.43
N ILE A 502 -21.76 0.17 -4.77
CA ILE A 502 -21.99 1.40 -5.53
C ILE A 502 -22.63 2.45 -4.61
N GLN A 503 -21.86 3.47 -4.24
CA GLN A 503 -22.29 4.58 -3.40
C GLN A 503 -22.78 5.76 -4.24
N ILE A 504 -23.88 6.38 -3.83
CA ILE A 504 -24.51 7.49 -4.56
C ILE A 504 -24.48 8.75 -3.71
N GLN A 505 -23.86 9.82 -4.24
CA GLN A 505 -23.83 11.12 -3.58
C GLN A 505 -24.16 12.29 -4.51
N ILE A 506 -24.75 13.34 -3.95
CA ILE A 506 -24.98 14.61 -4.64
C ILE A 506 -23.75 15.49 -4.43
N GLN A 507 -23.34 16.17 -5.51
CA GLN A 507 -22.24 17.12 -5.53
C GLN A 507 -22.37 18.19 -4.44
N LYS A 508 -21.33 18.35 -3.61
CA LYS A 508 -21.21 19.36 -2.55
C LYS A 508 -20.48 20.63 -3.03
N GLY A 509 -19.45 20.48 -3.85
CA GLY A 509 -18.59 21.57 -4.31
C GLY A 509 -19.14 22.37 -5.49
N LYS A 510 -18.28 23.12 -6.19
CA LYS A 510 -18.69 24.02 -7.30
C LYS A 510 -19.08 23.26 -8.58
N THR A 511 -18.33 22.21 -8.93
CA THR A 511 -18.62 21.32 -10.07
C THR A 511 -18.39 19.85 -9.68
N PRO A 512 -19.01 18.86 -10.35
CA PRO A 512 -18.74 17.43 -10.08
C PRO A 512 -17.27 17.04 -10.26
N VAL A 513 -16.55 17.78 -11.11
CA VAL A 513 -15.11 17.60 -11.31
C VAL A 513 -14.34 18.15 -10.12
N SER A 514 -14.73 19.32 -9.58
CA SER A 514 -14.14 19.86 -8.34
C SER A 514 -14.26 18.85 -7.20
N ASP A 515 -15.43 18.26 -7.02
CA ASP A 515 -15.66 17.27 -5.97
C ASP A 515 -14.75 16.04 -6.11
N VAL A 516 -14.40 15.64 -7.34
CA VAL A 516 -13.40 14.58 -7.54
C VAL A 516 -12.03 15.01 -6.98
N TYR A 517 -11.59 16.24 -7.26
CA TYR A 517 -10.34 16.76 -6.71
C TYR A 517 -10.41 16.94 -5.18
N ASP A 518 -11.54 17.42 -4.67
CA ASP A 518 -11.76 17.61 -3.23
C ASP A 518 -11.74 16.26 -2.49
N LEU A 519 -12.37 15.22 -3.05
CA LEU A 519 -12.32 13.86 -2.50
C LEU A 519 -10.89 13.30 -2.53
N ILE A 520 -10.18 13.41 -3.66
CA ILE A 520 -8.78 12.97 -3.79
C ILE A 520 -7.90 13.63 -2.72
N ALA A 521 -8.14 14.90 -2.40
CA ALA A 521 -7.37 15.64 -1.40
C ALA A 521 -7.81 15.41 0.05
N ASP A 522 -8.92 14.73 0.31
CA ASP A 522 -9.47 14.51 1.65
C ASP A 522 -8.88 13.24 2.30
N PRO A 523 -8.03 13.36 3.33
CA PRO A 523 -7.40 12.20 3.99
C PRO A 523 -8.38 11.30 4.74
N SER A 524 -9.60 11.79 5.01
CA SER A 524 -10.68 10.99 5.61
C SER A 524 -11.39 10.09 4.58
N VAL A 525 -11.27 10.41 3.29
CA VAL A 525 -11.87 9.67 2.17
C VAL A 525 -10.85 8.75 1.53
N PHE A 526 -9.65 9.25 1.25
CA PHE A 526 -8.55 8.49 0.67
C PHE A 526 -7.31 8.58 1.56
N SER A 527 -6.73 7.43 1.89
CA SER A 527 -5.49 7.35 2.66
C SER A 527 -4.31 6.97 1.77
N GLU A 528 -3.10 7.16 2.29
CA GLU A 528 -1.86 6.68 1.65
C GLU A 528 -2.05 5.23 1.17
N GLY A 529 -1.78 4.96 -0.11
CA GLY A 529 -2.01 3.65 -0.74
C GLY A 529 -3.29 3.50 -1.55
N ASP A 530 -4.34 4.25 -1.20
CA ASP A 530 -5.59 4.13 -1.95
C ASP A 530 -5.40 4.55 -3.41
N THR A 531 -6.12 3.87 -4.31
CA THR A 531 -6.10 4.18 -5.74
C THR A 531 -7.46 4.71 -6.20
N VAL A 532 -7.44 5.89 -6.80
CA VAL A 532 -8.61 6.54 -7.40
C VAL A 532 -8.66 6.24 -8.88
N ILE A 533 -9.74 5.59 -9.32
CA ILE A 533 -9.95 5.27 -10.73
C ILE A 533 -10.92 6.29 -11.33
N LEU A 534 -10.43 7.10 -12.27
CA LEU A 534 -11.21 8.11 -12.97
C LEU A 534 -11.69 7.54 -14.31
N GLY A 535 -12.98 7.20 -14.36
CA GLY A 535 -13.62 6.70 -15.58
C GLY A 535 -13.82 7.80 -16.62
N LYS A 536 -13.20 7.65 -17.80
CA LYS A 536 -13.42 8.51 -18.98
C LYS A 536 -14.17 7.74 -20.07
N SER A 537 -15.09 8.41 -20.76
CA SER A 537 -15.74 7.88 -21.97
C SER A 537 -14.78 7.93 -23.17
N ASP A 538 -14.91 7.00 -24.11
CA ASP A 538 -14.17 6.99 -25.38
C ASP A 538 -14.42 8.23 -26.27
N LYS A 539 -15.55 8.93 -26.07
CA LYS A 539 -15.87 10.25 -26.67
C LYS A 539 -15.04 11.40 -26.12
N ASP A 540 -14.48 11.24 -24.93
CA ASP A 540 -13.67 12.26 -24.24
C ASP A 540 -12.16 11.98 -24.37
N LYS A 541 -11.76 11.22 -25.40
CA LYS A 541 -10.37 10.91 -25.70
C LYS A 541 -9.63 12.21 -26.06
N GLY A 542 -8.76 12.68 -25.16
CA GLY A 542 -8.05 13.96 -25.26
C GLY A 542 -8.46 15.02 -24.22
N ASP A 543 -9.46 14.72 -23.38
CA ASP A 543 -9.88 15.62 -22.30
C ASP A 543 -8.82 15.73 -21.19
N LYS A 544 -8.38 16.98 -20.94
CA LYS A 544 -7.34 17.34 -19.98
C LYS A 544 -7.86 17.59 -18.56
N ARG A 545 -9.16 17.47 -18.30
CA ARG A 545 -9.77 17.78 -16.98
C ARG A 545 -9.20 17.00 -15.80
N TYR A 546 -8.60 15.83 -16.04
CA TYR A 546 -7.92 14.99 -15.04
C TYR A 546 -6.41 14.86 -15.25
N ALA A 547 -5.84 15.55 -16.24
CA ALA A 547 -4.41 15.47 -16.56
C ALA A 547 -3.49 15.93 -15.42
N ARG A 548 -4.04 16.62 -14.41
CA ARG A 548 -3.33 17.09 -13.21
C ARG A 548 -3.76 16.36 -11.94
N ALA A 549 -4.63 15.35 -12.03
CA ALA A 549 -5.23 14.69 -10.86
C ALA A 549 -4.18 13.97 -10.01
N GLN A 550 -3.25 13.24 -10.63
CA GLN A 550 -2.13 12.61 -9.92
C GLN A 550 -1.26 13.65 -9.20
N SER A 551 -0.81 14.70 -9.91
CA SER A 551 0.00 15.77 -9.30
C SER A 551 -0.76 16.59 -8.25
N TYR A 552 -2.09 16.59 -8.29
CA TYR A 552 -2.92 17.24 -7.28
C TYR A 552 -3.01 16.37 -6.01
N ALA A 553 -3.17 15.05 -6.16
CA ALA A 553 -3.08 14.08 -5.08
C ALA A 553 -1.72 14.18 -4.37
N GLU A 554 -0.62 14.20 -5.11
CA GLU A 554 0.74 14.31 -4.56
C GLU A 554 0.97 15.57 -3.72
N ARG A 555 0.27 16.68 -4.02
CA ARG A 555 0.41 17.94 -3.28
C ARG A 555 -0.46 18.04 -2.04
N HIS A 556 -1.64 17.43 -2.05
CA HIS A 556 -2.66 17.65 -1.02
C HIS A 556 -2.96 16.40 -0.18
N ASN A 557 -2.72 15.21 -0.73
CA ASN A 557 -2.89 13.93 -0.04
C ASN A 557 -1.82 12.93 -0.52
N PRO A 558 -0.54 13.14 -0.13
CA PRO A 558 0.59 12.39 -0.66
C PRO A 558 0.46 10.88 -0.43
N GLY A 559 0.67 10.11 -1.49
CA GLY A 559 0.60 8.64 -1.45
C GLY A 559 -0.71 8.04 -1.96
N VAL A 560 -1.71 8.86 -2.28
CA VAL A 560 -2.87 8.45 -3.08
C VAL A 560 -2.50 8.37 -4.57
N LYS A 561 -2.91 7.30 -5.24
CA LYS A 561 -2.68 7.09 -6.67
C LYS A 561 -3.92 7.38 -7.48
N VAL A 562 -3.75 7.89 -8.69
CA VAL A 562 -4.84 8.25 -9.60
C VAL A 562 -4.61 7.60 -10.95
N GLU A 563 -5.50 6.69 -11.31
CA GLU A 563 -5.50 6.00 -12.61
C GLU A 563 -6.63 6.55 -13.49
N GLU A 564 -6.33 6.85 -14.76
CA GLU A 564 -7.36 7.18 -15.75
C GLU A 564 -7.71 5.94 -16.57
N LYS A 565 -8.99 5.55 -16.59
CA LYS A 565 -9.46 4.40 -17.39
C LYS A 565 -10.38 4.90 -18.50
N ILE A 566 -9.95 4.73 -19.75
CA ILE A 566 -10.78 5.02 -20.93
C ILE A 566 -11.69 3.82 -21.18
N MET A 567 -12.99 4.05 -21.09
CA MET A 567 -14.01 3.02 -21.16
C MET A 567 -14.77 3.11 -22.49
N LYS A 568 -15.06 1.93 -23.07
CA LYS A 568 -15.94 1.83 -24.24
C LYS A 568 -17.34 2.33 -23.88
N GLN A 569 -18.02 3.00 -24.81
CA GLN A 569 -19.39 3.45 -24.60
C GLN A 569 -20.31 2.27 -24.26
N PHE A 570 -20.82 2.25 -23.02
CA PHE A 570 -21.94 1.38 -22.64
C PHE A 570 -23.23 2.05 -23.11
N GLY A 571 -23.56 1.90 -24.39
CA GLY A 571 -24.88 2.25 -24.89
C GLY A 571 -25.02 2.67 -26.35
N GLY A 572 -26.13 2.27 -26.97
CA GLY A 572 -26.50 2.59 -28.36
C GLY A 572 -27.02 4.02 -28.58
N GLU A 573 -27.31 4.33 -29.85
CA GLU A 573 -27.89 5.60 -30.30
C GLU A 573 -29.12 6.01 -29.48
N GLY A 574 -29.20 7.28 -29.08
CA GLY A 574 -30.33 7.83 -28.33
C GLY A 574 -30.29 7.70 -26.79
N MET A 575 -29.24 7.12 -26.20
CA MET A 575 -29.07 7.05 -24.73
C MET A 575 -28.39 8.29 -24.14
N GLY A 576 -28.98 9.47 -24.35
CA GLY A 576 -28.52 10.71 -23.73
C GLY A 576 -29.54 11.22 -22.71
N GLY A 577 -29.08 11.80 -21.59
CA GLY A 577 -29.99 12.39 -20.61
C GLY A 577 -30.94 13.44 -21.22
N THR A 578 -30.51 14.18 -22.25
CA THR A 578 -31.38 15.11 -22.99
C THR A 578 -32.49 14.38 -23.76
N THR A 579 -32.20 13.23 -24.37
CA THR A 579 -33.20 12.40 -25.04
C THR A 579 -34.23 11.88 -24.05
N LEU A 580 -33.79 11.38 -22.89
CA LEU A 580 -34.71 10.88 -21.85
C LEU A 580 -35.59 12.00 -21.29
N ARG A 581 -35.05 13.20 -21.05
CA ARG A 581 -35.87 14.37 -20.64
C ARG A 581 -36.94 14.71 -21.68
N ASN A 582 -36.61 14.62 -22.96
CA ASN A 582 -37.59 14.84 -24.02
C ASN A 582 -38.65 13.73 -24.07
N LEU A 583 -38.29 12.47 -23.85
CA LEU A 583 -39.26 11.37 -23.80
C LEU A 583 -40.28 11.54 -22.67
N VAL A 584 -39.81 11.95 -21.48
CA VAL A 584 -40.70 12.21 -20.34
C VAL A 584 -41.60 13.42 -20.62
N ALA A 585 -41.07 14.51 -21.17
CA ALA A 585 -41.85 15.69 -21.53
C ALA A 585 -42.93 15.40 -22.60
N LEU A 586 -42.65 14.46 -23.50
CA LEU A 586 -43.59 14.00 -24.54
C LEU A 586 -44.53 12.88 -24.07
N GLY A 587 -44.50 12.49 -22.78
CA GLY A 587 -45.31 11.40 -22.25
C GLY A 587 -44.97 10.02 -22.82
N ASN A 588 -43.81 9.86 -23.46
CA ASN A 588 -43.41 8.63 -24.15
C ASN A 588 -42.81 7.62 -23.17
N LYS A 589 -43.69 7.08 -22.34
CA LYS A 589 -43.37 6.17 -21.23
C LYS A 589 -42.67 4.90 -21.70
N GLU A 590 -43.21 4.20 -22.69
CA GLU A 590 -42.65 2.92 -23.17
C GLU A 590 -41.20 3.06 -23.64
N ASN A 591 -40.91 4.11 -24.43
CA ASN A 591 -39.54 4.37 -24.87
C ASN A 591 -38.64 4.77 -23.71
N PHE A 592 -39.14 5.53 -22.73
CA PHE A 592 -38.36 5.86 -21.54
C PHE A 592 -38.00 4.59 -20.74
N LEU A 593 -38.98 3.72 -20.48
CA LEU A 593 -38.79 2.45 -19.76
C LEU A 593 -37.77 1.54 -20.48
N SER A 594 -37.78 1.53 -21.82
CA SER A 594 -36.82 0.76 -22.62
C SER A 594 -35.35 1.18 -22.45
N LYS A 595 -35.11 2.40 -21.92
CA LYS A 595 -33.75 2.94 -21.68
C LYS A 595 -33.31 2.78 -20.21
N LEU A 596 -34.11 2.14 -19.37
CA LEU A 596 -33.79 1.85 -17.98
C LEU A 596 -33.03 0.52 -17.84
N PRO A 597 -32.31 0.30 -16.72
CA PRO A 597 -31.60 -0.96 -16.49
C PRO A 597 -32.50 -2.20 -16.60
N ALA A 598 -31.98 -3.25 -17.25
CA ALA A 598 -32.77 -4.45 -17.57
C ALA A 598 -33.13 -5.29 -16.33
N HIS A 599 -32.37 -5.17 -15.24
CA HIS A 599 -32.61 -5.93 -14.00
C HIS A 599 -33.77 -5.39 -13.16
N LEU A 600 -34.25 -4.18 -13.45
CA LEU A 600 -35.39 -3.60 -12.75
C LEU A 600 -36.68 -4.36 -13.09
N LYS A 601 -37.47 -4.65 -12.07
CA LYS A 601 -38.85 -5.13 -12.19
C LYS A 601 -39.72 -4.06 -12.82
N ASP A 602 -40.85 -4.47 -13.39
CA ASP A 602 -41.80 -3.53 -13.99
C ASP A 602 -42.30 -2.50 -12.97
N SER A 603 -42.53 -2.90 -11.71
CA SER A 603 -42.89 -1.96 -10.63
C SER A 603 -41.82 -0.90 -10.35
N GLU A 604 -40.53 -1.25 -10.43
CA GLU A 604 -39.41 -0.34 -10.19
C GLU A 604 -39.17 0.59 -11.39
N LYS A 605 -39.44 0.09 -12.61
CA LYS A 605 -39.46 0.89 -13.84
C LYS A 605 -40.58 1.93 -13.83
N GLU A 606 -41.76 1.54 -13.34
CA GLU A 606 -42.91 2.43 -13.11
C GLU A 606 -42.61 3.51 -12.06
N GLU A 607 -41.93 3.13 -10.99
CA GLU A 607 -41.46 4.07 -9.96
C GLU A 607 -40.45 5.07 -10.54
N ALA A 608 -39.49 4.60 -11.35
CA ALA A 608 -38.53 5.47 -12.03
C ALA A 608 -39.20 6.46 -13.00
N TRP A 609 -40.25 6.03 -13.71
CA TRP A 609 -41.09 6.92 -14.52
C TRP A 609 -41.76 7.98 -13.66
N THR A 610 -42.39 7.56 -12.56
CA THR A 610 -43.07 8.45 -11.61
C THR A 610 -42.11 9.50 -11.05
N ILE A 611 -40.89 9.10 -10.67
CA ILE A 611 -39.85 10.02 -10.17
C ILE A 611 -39.46 11.07 -11.24
N ALA A 612 -39.36 10.66 -12.50
CA ALA A 612 -38.97 11.54 -13.59
C ALA A 612 -40.10 12.49 -14.03
N SER A 613 -41.36 12.09 -13.88
CA SER A 613 -42.54 12.85 -14.30
C SER A 613 -43.20 13.68 -13.19
N ILE A 614 -42.64 13.74 -11.97
CA ILE A 614 -43.20 14.48 -10.82
C ILE A 614 -43.58 15.92 -11.19
N ASP A 615 -42.70 16.69 -11.86
CA ASP A 615 -42.96 18.08 -12.28
C ASP A 615 -44.18 18.18 -13.23
N MET A 616 -44.42 17.15 -14.04
CA MET A 616 -45.58 17.07 -14.93
C MET A 616 -46.86 16.72 -14.16
N ASN A 617 -46.77 15.82 -13.17
CA ASN A 617 -47.89 15.43 -12.32
C ASN A 617 -48.29 16.57 -11.37
N GLU A 618 -47.32 17.28 -10.77
CA GLU A 618 -47.60 18.45 -9.91
C GLU A 618 -48.21 19.59 -10.70
N ARG A 619 -47.76 19.86 -11.93
CA ARG A 619 -48.42 20.84 -12.83
C ARG A 619 -49.81 20.41 -13.26
N LEU A 620 -50.01 19.11 -13.52
CA LEU A 620 -51.32 18.58 -13.85
C LEU A 620 -52.27 18.66 -12.65
N HIS A 621 -51.80 18.35 -11.44
CA HIS A 621 -52.56 18.50 -10.20
C HIS A 621 -52.85 19.97 -9.89
N SER A 622 -51.89 20.89 -10.05
CA SER A 622 -52.14 22.32 -9.86
C SER A 622 -53.08 22.88 -10.92
N PHE A 623 -53.02 22.39 -12.17
CA PHE A 623 -53.95 22.77 -13.23
C PHE A 623 -55.33 22.19 -12.98
N ILE A 624 -55.44 20.95 -12.51
CA ILE A 624 -56.71 20.32 -12.10
C ILE A 624 -57.27 21.07 -10.90
N ASP A 625 -56.48 21.42 -9.89
CA ASP A 625 -56.90 22.15 -8.70
C ASP A 625 -57.31 23.59 -9.05
N GLN A 626 -56.60 24.27 -9.96
CA GLN A 626 -57.00 25.58 -10.50
C GLN A 626 -58.26 25.48 -11.36
N THR A 627 -58.40 24.44 -12.18
CA THR A 627 -59.61 24.21 -12.99
C THR A 627 -60.79 23.82 -12.11
N ILE A 628 -60.58 23.06 -11.03
CA ILE A 628 -61.60 22.70 -10.03
C ILE A 628 -61.93 23.91 -9.16
N GLU A 629 -60.99 24.79 -8.80
CA GLU A 629 -61.25 26.07 -8.14
C GLU A 629 -61.97 27.05 -9.07
N GLU A 630 -61.64 27.10 -10.37
CA GLU A 630 -62.37 27.87 -11.37
C GLU A 630 -63.79 27.30 -11.60
N ILE A 631 -63.97 25.98 -11.65
CA ILE A 631 -65.29 25.34 -11.75
C ILE A 631 -66.09 25.48 -10.43
N SER A 632 -65.45 25.46 -9.26
CA SER A 632 -66.09 25.65 -7.95
C SER A 632 -66.44 27.12 -7.68
N SER A 633 -65.68 28.07 -8.24
CA SER A 633 -66.00 29.51 -8.21
C SER A 633 -67.01 29.92 -9.29
N MET A 634 -67.20 29.11 -10.33
CA MET A 634 -68.29 29.25 -11.33
C MET A 634 -69.54 28.42 -10.98
N GLY A 635 -69.49 27.57 -9.95
CA GLY A 635 -70.57 26.67 -9.53
C GLY A 635 -71.29 27.07 -8.22
N GLY A 636 -71.06 28.28 -7.71
CA GLY A 636 -71.67 28.82 -6.49
C GLY A 636 -72.85 29.76 -6.74
N GLY A 637 -73.84 29.33 -7.53
CA GLY A 637 -75.05 30.08 -7.86
C GLY A 637 -76.31 29.23 -7.65
N SER A 638 -76.71 29.11 -6.38
CA SER A 638 -78.08 28.85 -5.86
C SER A 638 -79.15 28.29 -6.81
N VAL A 639 -79.56 27.02 -6.59
CA VAL A 639 -80.98 26.61 -6.65
C VAL A 639 -81.24 25.46 -5.63
N GLU A 640 -82.34 25.63 -4.90
CA GLU A 640 -82.95 24.73 -3.91
C GLU A 640 -83.38 23.36 -4.48
N GLY A 641 -83.52 22.35 -3.60
CA GLY A 641 -84.50 21.28 -3.83
C GLY A 641 -84.12 19.87 -3.35
N GLY A 642 -84.66 19.50 -2.18
CA GLY A 642 -85.46 18.28 -1.99
C GLY A 642 -84.93 16.90 -2.41
N ALA A 643 -84.70 16.08 -1.38
CA ALA A 643 -85.13 14.69 -1.21
C ALA A 643 -84.94 13.67 -2.35
N GLY A 644 -84.31 12.55 -1.96
CA GLY A 644 -84.87 11.22 -2.26
C GLY A 644 -84.44 10.60 -3.58
N SER A 645 -83.46 9.69 -3.47
CA SER A 645 -83.16 8.61 -4.41
C SER A 645 -84.39 7.97 -5.03
N PHE A 646 -84.38 7.73 -6.35
CA PHE A 646 -84.86 6.55 -7.08
C PHE A 646 -84.47 6.81 -8.56
N GLY A 647 -83.95 5.87 -9.35
CA GLY A 647 -84.01 4.42 -9.26
C GLY A 647 -83.73 3.80 -10.64
N PRO A 648 -83.76 2.47 -10.74
CA PRO A 648 -82.78 1.63 -11.45
C PRO A 648 -83.36 1.02 -12.75
N PRO A 649 -82.64 0.11 -13.46
CA PRO A 649 -83.10 -1.28 -13.39
C PRO A 649 -82.06 -2.38 -13.71
N ASN A 650 -82.51 -3.62 -13.46
CA ASN A 650 -82.17 -4.86 -14.16
C ASN A 650 -80.96 -5.68 -13.68
N THR A 651 -81.19 -6.70 -12.84
CA THR A 651 -81.70 -8.07 -13.15
C THR A 651 -80.61 -9.01 -13.68
N TYR A 652 -79.92 -9.71 -12.78
CA TYR A 652 -79.87 -11.17 -12.82
C TYR A 652 -79.38 -11.73 -11.47
N ASN A 653 -80.32 -12.26 -10.70
CA ASN A 653 -80.10 -13.25 -9.65
C ASN A 653 -81.32 -14.16 -9.70
N PRO A 654 -81.17 -15.36 -10.28
CA PRO A 654 -81.56 -16.55 -9.52
C PRO A 654 -80.68 -17.78 -9.84
N PHE A 655 -80.55 -18.66 -8.85
CA PHE A 655 -79.82 -19.94 -8.77
C PHE A 655 -78.42 -19.85 -8.15
N VAL A 656 -78.28 -19.76 -6.82
CA VAL A 656 -78.65 -20.71 -5.73
C VAL A 656 -77.57 -21.76 -5.47
N GLN A 657 -77.16 -21.81 -4.19
CA GLN A 657 -76.62 -22.92 -3.39
C GLN A 657 -76.05 -24.16 -4.10
N ALA A 658 -74.82 -24.53 -3.73
CA ALA A 658 -74.59 -25.66 -2.83
C ALA A 658 -73.13 -25.66 -2.34
N ASP A 659 -72.96 -25.44 -1.04
CA ASP A 659 -72.31 -26.33 -0.09
C ASP A 659 -70.99 -27.09 -0.41
N TYR A 660 -70.23 -27.21 0.69
CA TYR A 660 -69.44 -28.37 1.11
C TYR A 660 -67.90 -28.36 0.95
N TYR A 661 -67.27 -28.03 2.10
CA TYR A 661 -66.37 -28.90 2.88
C TYR A 661 -64.83 -28.79 2.75
N ASN A 662 -64.27 -28.56 3.95
CA ASN A 662 -63.15 -29.26 4.58
C ASN A 662 -61.69 -28.84 4.37
N ARG A 663 -61.16 -28.24 5.44
CA ARG A 663 -60.00 -28.70 6.23
C ARG A 663 -59.50 -30.11 5.88
N LYS A 664 -58.18 -30.27 5.68
CA LYS A 664 -57.29 -31.26 6.37
C LYS A 664 -55.90 -31.29 5.69
N ARG A 665 -54.83 -30.98 6.43
CA ARG A 665 -53.93 -31.90 7.19
C ARG A 665 -52.80 -32.53 6.35
N LYS A 666 -51.59 -32.26 6.85
CA LYS A 666 -50.50 -33.18 7.23
C LYS A 666 -49.90 -34.15 6.20
N LYS A 667 -48.58 -34.01 6.05
CA LYS A 667 -47.50 -35.03 6.14
C LYS A 667 -47.93 -36.49 5.91
N VAL A 668 -47.31 -37.13 4.92
CA VAL A 668 -46.84 -38.52 5.02
C VAL A 668 -45.44 -38.65 4.41
N LYS A 669 -44.56 -39.30 5.19
CA LYS A 669 -43.19 -39.75 4.88
C LYS A 669 -43.17 -40.89 3.85
N LYS A 670 -41.94 -41.19 3.41
CA LYS A 670 -41.41 -42.41 2.75
C LYS A 670 -41.46 -42.34 1.24
N ALA A 671 -40.48 -42.88 0.50
CA ALA A 671 -39.15 -43.43 0.75
C ALA A 671 -38.62 -43.86 -0.63
N LYS A 672 -37.30 -44.10 -0.72
CA LYS A 672 -36.57 -44.79 -1.81
C LYS A 672 -36.43 -43.94 -3.09
N ARG A 673 -35.25 -43.74 -3.66
CA ARG A 673 -33.97 -44.44 -3.60
C ARG A 673 -32.82 -43.46 -3.51
#